data_AF-A0A5N7ZHI6-F1
#
_entry.id   AF-A0A5N7ZHI6-F1
#
_cell.length_a   1.000
_cell.length_b   1.000
_cell.length_c   1.000
_cell.angle_alpha   90.00
_cell.angle_beta   90.00
_cell.angle_gamma   90.00
#
_symmetry.space_group_name_H-M   'P 1'
#
loop_
_entity.id
_entity.type
_entity.pdbx_description
1 polymer ?
#
loop_
_entity_poly.entity_id
_entity_poly.type
_entity_poly.pdbx_seq_one_letter_code
_entity_poly.pdbx_strand_id
1 'polypeptide(L)'
;MTKKLPYYCILLLLLFQHSFAQQPKKPTASEIYNQIEKLNFLGSALYIAAHPDDENTRLISFLANNTKARTGYLSLTRGDGGQNLIGTELRELLGVIRTQELIEARKTDGGEQFFSRANDFGYSKVPTETLEIWDKEKVMSDMAWIIRNFQPDIIINRFDHRSPGTTHGHHTSSAMLSQELFTLANDPNFEPSQLQFVKPWQPKRLFFNVSWWFFGGRDKFEKADKSKYINLRTGVYFPSLGKSNQEIAALSRSKHQSQGFGSTGVRGEDMEYLELIKGDGITDQQNLFEGIDTSWKRVKGGAPIGETIDFILKCFDFKNPSASVFDLTKVYRQIEQLDDSHWKKIKLEEVKNIIANCAGLYLEAVAEEQSVTPGSNLKVKWEAINRSPVEMKLLALQLIPQNETLEQSYPLKNNLFESETITVKVPKDLPYTSPYWLNEKGTTGMYTVNDQQKIGYPDIIRNLKVTFSILVEGVQIPFTREIIYKYNDPVKGEVYRPLDVVPKVTTEILNKVQLFKDKKKQSVAIKVKAGKDDCSGTIQLELPTGWAVTPAYMPFQLHKKGSEKTVTFEVTPPNYATEATAKAVATIEGERFDHQQIIIDYPHIALQQVLLPAEAKFTRADVETKGKNIAYIMGAGDQVPQSLQQMGYTVTLLKPEKITSSQLEKFD
;
A
#
# COMPACT_ATOMS: atom_id res chain seq x y z
N MET A 1 -55.34 -16.91 35.19
CA MET A 1 -55.59 -16.68 33.74
C MET A 1 -54.61 -15.62 33.28
N THR A 2 -53.43 -16.02 32.82
CA THR A 2 -53.04 -16.22 31.40
C THR A 2 -52.68 -14.94 30.65
N LYS A 3 -51.37 -14.74 30.42
CA LYS A 3 -50.65 -14.47 29.15
C LYS A 3 -49.39 -13.61 29.44
N LYS A 4 -48.16 -14.11 29.31
CA LYS A 4 -47.32 -14.47 28.13
C LYS A 4 -46.17 -13.43 27.96
N LEU A 5 -44.94 -13.93 28.12
CA LEU A 5 -43.59 -13.57 27.59
C LEU A 5 -43.48 -12.55 26.41
N PRO A 6 -42.29 -11.96 26.09
CA PRO A 6 -40.94 -12.41 26.49
C PRO A 6 -39.84 -11.38 26.83
N TYR A 7 -38.81 -11.96 27.45
CA TYR A 7 -37.45 -11.51 27.69
C TYR A 7 -36.76 -10.99 26.42
N TYR A 8 -36.21 -9.77 26.49
CA TYR A 8 -35.16 -9.32 25.58
C TYR A 8 -33.81 -9.84 26.09
N CYS A 9 -33.37 -10.99 25.57
CA CYS A 9 -31.94 -11.31 25.54
C CYS A 9 -31.30 -10.45 24.46
N ILE A 10 -30.75 -9.29 24.85
CA ILE A 10 -29.78 -8.57 24.02
C ILE A 10 -28.48 -9.39 24.08
N LEU A 11 -28.34 -10.32 23.16
CA LEU A 11 -27.06 -10.97 22.89
C LEU A 11 -26.18 -9.95 22.18
N LEU A 12 -25.41 -9.19 22.94
CA LEU A 12 -24.34 -8.34 22.43
C LEU A 12 -23.21 -9.25 21.92
N LEU A 13 -23.36 -9.74 20.68
CA LEU A 13 -22.26 -10.32 19.93
C LEU A 13 -21.28 -9.18 19.60
N LEU A 14 -20.38 -8.89 20.55
CA LEU A 14 -19.13 -8.22 20.26
C LEU A 14 -18.32 -9.16 19.35
N LEU A 15 -18.54 -9.04 18.04
CA LEU A 15 -17.60 -9.54 17.05
C LEU A 15 -16.32 -8.73 17.23
N PHE A 16 -15.42 -9.23 18.06
CA PHE A 16 -14.06 -8.73 18.16
C PHE A 16 -13.36 -8.95 16.82
N GLN A 17 -13.43 -7.95 15.94
CA GLN A 17 -12.49 -7.86 14.85
C GLN A 17 -11.15 -7.43 15.46
N HIS A 18 -10.35 -8.40 15.89
CA HIS A 18 -8.96 -8.14 16.24
C HIS A 18 -8.23 -7.74 14.97
N SER A 19 -8.02 -6.43 14.82
CA SER A 19 -7.26 -5.91 13.70
C SER A 19 -5.78 -5.86 14.06
N PHE A 20 -5.03 -6.81 13.51
CA PHE A 20 -3.60 -7.03 13.76
C PHE A 20 -2.68 -6.43 12.69
N ALA A 21 -3.17 -5.50 11.86
CA ALA A 21 -2.49 -5.05 10.63
C ALA A 21 -1.03 -4.56 10.82
N GLN A 22 -0.65 -4.18 12.05
CA GLN A 22 0.62 -3.55 12.38
C GLN A 22 1.53 -4.41 13.30
N GLN A 23 1.07 -5.57 13.79
CA GLN A 23 1.88 -6.39 14.68
C GLN A 23 2.93 -7.21 13.90
N PRO A 24 4.15 -7.39 14.45
CA PRO A 24 5.14 -8.30 13.87
C PRO A 24 4.57 -9.72 13.71
N LYS A 25 4.75 -10.31 12.51
CA LYS A 25 4.31 -11.69 12.25
C LYS A 25 5.10 -12.66 13.13
N LYS A 26 4.40 -13.63 13.73
CA LYS A 26 4.97 -14.71 14.55
C LYS A 26 4.57 -16.03 13.89
N PRO A 27 5.31 -16.48 12.86
CA PRO A 27 4.91 -17.64 12.09
C PRO A 27 4.97 -18.92 12.93
N THR A 28 4.02 -19.80 12.70
CA THR A 28 3.98 -21.17 13.22
C THR A 28 5.04 -22.04 12.55
N ALA A 29 5.36 -23.19 13.14
CA ALA A 29 6.28 -24.16 12.53
C ALA A 29 5.83 -24.60 11.11
N SER A 30 4.53 -24.73 10.87
CA SER A 30 3.96 -25.02 9.53
C SER A 30 4.21 -23.90 8.52
N GLU A 31 4.08 -22.64 8.94
CA GLU A 31 4.36 -21.49 8.07
C GLU A 31 5.86 -21.35 7.79
N ILE A 32 6.71 -21.65 8.77
CA ILE A 32 8.17 -21.70 8.58
C ILE A 32 8.54 -22.79 7.58
N TYR A 33 7.98 -23.99 7.70
CA TYR A 33 8.19 -25.08 6.73
C TYR A 33 7.83 -24.63 5.31
N ASN A 34 6.66 -23.99 5.13
CA ASN A 34 6.24 -23.44 3.85
C ASN A 34 7.22 -22.35 3.32
N GLN A 35 7.77 -21.51 4.19
CA GLN A 35 8.82 -20.55 3.79
C GLN A 35 10.07 -21.26 3.28
N ILE A 36 10.47 -22.40 3.87
CA ILE A 36 11.61 -23.21 3.40
C ILE A 36 11.28 -23.86 2.04
N GLU A 37 10.05 -24.34 1.82
CA GLU A 37 9.61 -24.82 0.50
C GLU A 37 9.73 -23.71 -0.56
N LYS A 38 9.30 -22.49 -0.21
CA LYS A 38 9.42 -21.31 -1.07
C LYS A 38 10.85 -20.88 -1.31
N LEU A 39 11.74 -21.03 -0.32
CA LEU A 39 13.17 -20.79 -0.49
C LEU A 39 13.75 -21.68 -1.60
N ASN A 40 13.23 -22.91 -1.75
CA ASN A 40 13.68 -23.88 -2.75
C ASN A 40 13.06 -23.69 -4.15
N PHE A 41 12.09 -22.80 -4.32
CA PHE A 41 11.47 -22.49 -5.61
C PHE A 41 11.98 -21.16 -6.16
N LEU A 42 12.55 -21.20 -7.36
CA LEU A 42 13.06 -20.05 -8.08
C LEU A 42 12.24 -19.87 -9.36
N GLY A 43 11.00 -19.44 -9.22
CA GLY A 43 10.14 -19.06 -10.34
C GLY A 43 9.27 -17.87 -9.94
N SER A 44 8.90 -17.05 -10.92
CA SER A 44 8.16 -15.82 -10.66
C SER A 44 7.00 -15.57 -11.63
N ALA A 45 5.92 -14.98 -11.12
CA ALA A 45 4.72 -14.65 -11.87
C ALA A 45 4.31 -13.20 -11.61
N LEU A 46 4.02 -12.43 -12.66
CA LEU A 46 3.48 -11.07 -12.52
C LEU A 46 2.06 -11.00 -13.07
N TYR A 47 1.10 -10.76 -12.18
CA TYR A 47 -0.28 -10.50 -12.53
C TYR A 47 -0.45 -9.00 -12.81
N ILE A 48 -1.08 -8.62 -13.93
CA ILE A 48 -1.23 -7.23 -14.36
C ILE A 48 -2.71 -6.91 -14.57
N ALA A 49 -3.15 -5.82 -13.95
CA ALA A 49 -4.46 -5.21 -14.18
C ALA A 49 -4.43 -3.69 -13.93
N ALA A 50 -5.57 -3.03 -14.03
CA ALA A 50 -5.64 -1.57 -13.97
C ALA A 50 -5.79 -1.04 -12.55
N HIS A 51 -6.69 -1.63 -11.76
CA HIS A 51 -7.14 -1.07 -10.48
C HIS A 51 -6.96 -2.05 -9.31
N PRO A 52 -6.80 -1.55 -8.07
CA PRO A 52 -7.03 -2.35 -6.89
C PRO A 52 -8.43 -2.96 -6.95
N ASP A 53 -8.59 -4.28 -6.74
CA ASP A 53 -9.81 -5.11 -6.86
C ASP A 53 -9.98 -5.90 -8.16
N ASP A 54 -9.22 -5.56 -9.21
CA ASP A 54 -9.24 -6.30 -10.47
C ASP A 54 -8.58 -7.68 -10.34
N GLU A 55 -7.70 -7.86 -9.35
CA GLU A 55 -6.89 -9.06 -9.25
C GLU A 55 -7.70 -10.32 -8.98
N ASN A 56 -7.21 -11.44 -9.52
CA ASN A 56 -7.72 -12.73 -9.11
C ASN A 56 -6.95 -13.25 -7.88
N THR A 57 -7.47 -12.94 -6.68
CA THR A 57 -6.85 -13.36 -5.41
C THR A 57 -6.70 -14.87 -5.28
N ARG A 58 -7.54 -15.68 -5.96
CA ARG A 58 -7.41 -17.15 -5.96
C ARG A 58 -6.15 -17.59 -6.69
N LEU A 59 -5.89 -17.02 -7.86
CA LEU A 59 -4.74 -17.37 -8.67
C LEU A 59 -3.45 -16.85 -8.05
N ILE A 60 -3.45 -15.63 -7.48
CA ILE A 60 -2.30 -15.10 -6.74
C ILE A 60 -1.97 -16.00 -5.55
N SER A 61 -2.97 -16.32 -4.72
CA SER A 61 -2.80 -17.20 -3.56
C SER A 61 -2.30 -18.59 -3.97
N PHE A 62 -2.81 -19.15 -5.07
CA PHE A 62 -2.40 -20.45 -5.56
C PHE A 62 -0.93 -20.45 -5.99
N LEU A 63 -0.52 -19.48 -6.80
CA LEU A 63 0.86 -19.38 -7.27
C LEU A 63 1.83 -19.14 -6.10
N ALA A 64 1.46 -18.28 -5.15
CA ALA A 64 2.30 -17.97 -4.00
C ALA A 64 2.41 -19.11 -2.97
N ASN A 65 1.31 -19.81 -2.67
CA ASN A 65 1.25 -20.77 -1.55
C ASN A 65 1.28 -22.24 -1.98
N ASN A 66 0.74 -22.58 -3.15
CA ASN A 66 0.78 -23.95 -3.68
C ASN A 66 2.03 -24.14 -4.55
N THR A 67 2.16 -23.34 -5.61
CA THR A 67 3.30 -23.43 -6.54
C THR A 67 4.60 -22.90 -5.94
N LYS A 68 4.51 -22.06 -4.89
CA LYS A 68 5.63 -21.37 -4.24
C LYS A 68 6.33 -20.32 -5.12
N ALA A 69 5.68 -19.89 -6.19
CA ALA A 69 6.19 -18.86 -7.07
C ALA A 69 6.23 -17.50 -6.37
N ARG A 70 7.29 -16.74 -6.62
CA ARG A 70 7.32 -15.32 -6.28
C ARG A 70 6.29 -14.60 -7.15
N THR A 71 5.17 -14.21 -6.54
CA THR A 71 4.00 -13.73 -7.29
C THR A 71 3.77 -12.25 -6.99
N GLY A 72 3.84 -11.41 -8.01
CA GLY A 72 3.57 -9.97 -7.92
C GLY A 72 2.23 -9.61 -8.55
N TYR A 73 1.56 -8.59 -8.01
CA TYR A 73 0.45 -7.91 -8.64
C TYR A 73 0.85 -6.47 -8.99
N LEU A 74 0.82 -6.14 -10.27
CA LEU A 74 0.96 -4.79 -10.78
C LEU A 74 -0.44 -4.22 -11.09
N SER A 75 -0.87 -3.31 -10.23
CA SER A 75 -2.01 -2.43 -10.52
C SER A 75 -1.48 -1.17 -11.20
N LEU A 76 -1.96 -0.81 -12.38
CA LEU A 76 -1.45 0.40 -13.06
C LEU A 76 -1.78 1.66 -12.27
N THR A 77 -2.95 1.72 -11.62
CA THR A 77 -3.34 2.86 -10.78
C THR A 77 -3.46 2.47 -9.32
N ARG A 78 -3.65 3.47 -8.46
CA ARG A 78 -3.97 3.28 -7.03
C ARG A 78 -5.48 3.28 -6.76
N GLY A 79 -6.33 3.27 -7.80
CA GLY A 79 -7.79 3.22 -7.69
C GLY A 79 -8.42 4.46 -7.10
N ASP A 80 -7.79 5.62 -7.25
CA ASP A 80 -8.20 6.91 -6.68
C ASP A 80 -9.42 7.54 -7.36
N GLY A 81 -9.85 7.04 -8.52
CA GLY A 81 -11.05 7.48 -9.24
C GLY A 81 -12.34 6.81 -8.77
N GLY A 82 -12.24 5.84 -7.85
CA GLY A 82 -13.37 5.07 -7.35
C GLY A 82 -14.19 5.76 -6.26
N GLN A 83 -15.24 5.07 -5.82
CA GLN A 83 -16.04 5.44 -4.65
C GLN A 83 -15.43 4.87 -3.36
N ASN A 84 -15.68 5.56 -2.25
CA ASN A 84 -15.33 5.10 -0.90
C ASN A 84 -16.60 4.77 -0.11
N LEU A 85 -16.81 3.49 0.21
CA LEU A 85 -17.99 3.02 0.95
C LEU A 85 -17.85 3.15 2.47
N ILE A 86 -16.65 3.45 2.98
CA ILE A 86 -16.34 3.46 4.42
C ILE A 86 -15.91 4.85 4.93
N GLY A 87 -15.92 5.87 4.08
CA GLY A 87 -15.34 7.17 4.37
C GLY A 87 -15.69 8.27 3.39
N THR A 88 -15.13 9.45 3.62
CA THR A 88 -15.30 10.62 2.75
C THR A 88 -14.07 10.94 1.93
N GLU A 89 -12.98 10.18 2.10
CA GLU A 89 -11.75 10.30 1.33
C GLU A 89 -12.03 9.96 -0.12
N LEU A 90 -11.56 10.85 -1.01
CA LEU A 90 -11.64 10.71 -2.46
C LEU A 90 -10.25 10.93 -3.05
N ARG A 91 -10.09 10.61 -4.33
CA ARG A 91 -8.87 10.91 -5.10
C ARG A 91 -7.63 10.38 -4.37
N GLU A 92 -6.59 11.19 -4.24
CA GLU A 92 -5.29 10.79 -3.70
C GLU A 92 -5.40 10.13 -2.32
N LEU A 93 -6.32 10.61 -1.46
CA LEU A 93 -6.56 10.04 -0.13
C LEU A 93 -7.17 8.64 -0.21
N LEU A 94 -8.11 8.41 -1.14
CA LEU A 94 -8.65 7.08 -1.41
C LEU A 94 -7.58 6.15 -2.00
N GLY A 95 -6.72 6.66 -2.87
CA GLY A 95 -5.58 5.92 -3.40
C GLY A 95 -4.63 5.43 -2.31
N VAL A 96 -4.41 6.22 -1.25
CA VAL A 96 -3.62 5.81 -0.07
C VAL A 96 -4.32 4.68 0.70
N ILE A 97 -5.64 4.76 0.90
CA ILE A 97 -6.41 3.68 1.55
C ILE A 97 -6.28 2.39 0.75
N ARG A 98 -6.61 2.41 -0.55
CA ARG A 98 -6.59 1.22 -1.42
C ARG A 98 -5.21 0.63 -1.61
N THR A 99 -4.17 1.47 -1.55
CA THR A 99 -2.78 1.01 -1.50
C THR A 99 -2.54 0.13 -0.27
N GLN A 100 -2.95 0.57 0.91
CA GLN A 100 -2.79 -0.22 2.13
C GLN A 100 -3.69 -1.46 2.14
N GLU A 101 -4.92 -1.36 1.62
CA GLU A 101 -5.81 -2.52 1.48
C GLU A 101 -5.19 -3.63 0.63
N LEU A 102 -4.56 -3.27 -0.49
CA LEU A 102 -3.80 -4.22 -1.32
C LEU A 102 -2.60 -4.80 -0.58
N ILE A 103 -1.84 -3.99 0.16
CA ILE A 103 -0.71 -4.49 0.96
C ILE A 103 -1.19 -5.50 2.01
N GLU A 104 -2.31 -5.25 2.68
CA GLU A 104 -2.93 -6.20 3.62
C GLU A 104 -3.48 -7.45 2.93
N ALA A 105 -4.02 -7.32 1.71
CA ALA A 105 -4.44 -8.44 0.87
C ALA A 105 -3.24 -9.33 0.52
N ARG A 106 -2.14 -8.73 0.07
CA ARG A 106 -0.87 -9.41 -0.24
C ARG A 106 -0.22 -10.06 0.97
N LYS A 107 -0.28 -9.43 2.15
CA LYS A 107 0.13 -10.06 3.43
C LYS A 107 -0.64 -11.35 3.74
N THR A 108 -1.85 -11.51 3.18
CA THR A 108 -2.77 -12.63 3.39
C THR A 108 -2.60 -13.72 2.33
N ASP A 109 -2.56 -13.36 1.05
CA ASP A 109 -2.42 -14.32 -0.06
C ASP A 109 -0.96 -14.67 -0.42
N GLY A 110 0.02 -13.94 0.13
CA GLY A 110 1.44 -14.22 -0.08
C GLY A 110 2.05 -13.61 -1.34
N GLY A 111 1.30 -12.79 -2.08
CA GLY A 111 1.81 -12.02 -3.20
C GLY A 111 2.59 -10.76 -2.79
N GLU A 112 3.12 -10.06 -3.79
CA GLU A 112 3.76 -8.74 -3.67
C GLU A 112 2.94 -7.69 -4.43
N GLN A 113 3.01 -6.43 -4.03
CA GLN A 113 2.26 -5.33 -4.67
C GLN A 113 3.20 -4.37 -5.40
N PHE A 114 2.81 -3.97 -6.61
CA PHE A 114 3.45 -2.92 -7.39
C PHE A 114 2.40 -1.94 -7.92
N PHE A 115 2.84 -0.70 -8.18
CA PHE A 115 2.04 0.32 -8.84
C PHE A 115 2.86 1.05 -9.91
N SER A 116 2.21 1.41 -11.02
CA SER A 116 2.76 2.43 -11.92
C SER A 116 2.44 3.83 -11.37
N ARG A 117 2.89 4.88 -12.07
CA ARG A 117 2.50 6.26 -11.75
C ARG A 117 1.17 6.68 -12.40
N ALA A 118 0.51 5.82 -13.17
CA ALA A 118 -0.79 6.15 -13.76
C ALA A 118 -1.83 6.49 -12.68
N ASN A 119 -2.61 7.54 -12.92
CA ASN A 119 -3.69 8.00 -12.05
C ASN A 119 -5.03 7.42 -12.53
N ASP A 120 -5.86 6.96 -11.60
CA ASP A 120 -7.24 6.62 -11.92
C ASP A 120 -8.09 7.90 -12.04
N PHE A 121 -8.18 8.42 -13.26
CA PHE A 121 -8.92 9.65 -13.54
C PHE A 121 -10.44 9.46 -13.61
N GLY A 122 -10.95 8.24 -13.38
CA GLY A 122 -12.36 7.88 -13.50
C GLY A 122 -12.69 7.11 -14.77
N TYR A 123 -13.99 7.02 -15.10
CA TYR A 123 -14.44 6.14 -16.18
C TYR A 123 -14.02 6.63 -17.58
N SER A 124 -13.29 5.78 -18.28
CA SER A 124 -13.05 5.88 -19.73
C SER A 124 -13.61 4.64 -20.42
N LYS A 125 -14.11 4.78 -21.65
CA LYS A 125 -14.65 3.64 -22.41
C LYS A 125 -13.64 3.00 -23.34
N VAL A 126 -12.71 3.76 -23.90
CA VAL A 126 -11.81 3.29 -24.97
C VAL A 126 -10.35 3.51 -24.63
N PRO A 127 -9.44 2.60 -25.05
CA PRO A 127 -8.01 2.71 -24.75
C PRO A 127 -7.35 3.97 -25.28
N THR A 128 -7.81 4.52 -26.41
CA THR A 128 -7.20 5.71 -27.01
C THR A 128 -7.31 6.94 -26.10
N GLU A 129 -8.49 7.17 -25.51
CA GLU A 129 -8.71 8.23 -24.52
C GLU A 129 -7.88 7.96 -23.26
N THR A 130 -7.89 6.71 -22.80
CA THR A 130 -7.09 6.31 -21.63
C THR A 130 -5.61 6.61 -21.82
N LEU A 131 -5.03 6.23 -22.95
CA LEU A 131 -3.60 6.38 -23.27
C LEU A 131 -3.21 7.78 -23.77
N GLU A 132 -4.18 8.68 -23.91
CA GLU A 132 -3.93 10.11 -24.11
C GLU A 132 -3.90 10.84 -22.77
N ILE A 133 -4.82 10.50 -21.86
CA ILE A 133 -4.85 11.07 -20.51
C ILE A 133 -3.70 10.48 -19.67
N TRP A 134 -3.54 9.16 -19.67
CA TRP A 134 -2.29 8.53 -19.27
C TRP A 134 -1.26 8.85 -20.33
N ASP A 135 -0.11 9.34 -19.92
CA ASP A 135 1.02 9.47 -20.82
C ASP A 135 1.52 8.05 -21.19
N LYS A 136 1.10 7.52 -22.36
CA LYS A 136 1.38 6.13 -22.79
C LYS A 136 2.86 5.78 -22.60
N GLU A 137 3.75 6.67 -23.00
CA GLU A 137 5.20 6.44 -22.96
C GLU A 137 5.67 6.30 -21.51
N LYS A 138 5.22 7.18 -20.60
CA LYS A 138 5.57 7.06 -19.17
C LYS A 138 5.00 5.81 -18.52
N VAL A 139 3.76 5.42 -18.81
CA VAL A 139 3.19 4.18 -18.25
C VAL A 139 3.93 2.95 -18.78
N MET A 140 4.28 2.92 -20.07
CA MET A 140 5.11 1.87 -20.65
C MET A 140 6.50 1.82 -20.01
N SER A 141 7.13 2.97 -19.76
CA SER A 141 8.42 3.06 -19.06
C SER A 141 8.33 2.49 -17.64
N ASP A 142 7.28 2.83 -16.88
CA ASP A 142 7.04 2.30 -15.52
C ASP A 142 6.84 0.79 -15.52
N MET A 143 6.02 0.27 -16.44
CA MET A 143 5.78 -1.16 -16.55
C MET A 143 7.04 -1.91 -16.98
N ALA A 144 7.84 -1.37 -17.92
CA ALA A 144 9.11 -1.95 -18.33
C ALA A 144 10.11 -2.01 -17.16
N TRP A 145 10.19 -0.93 -16.38
CA TRP A 145 10.99 -0.89 -15.15
C TRP A 145 10.61 -2.02 -14.19
N ILE A 146 9.31 -2.18 -13.93
CA ILE A 146 8.80 -3.21 -13.01
C ILE A 146 9.09 -4.61 -13.56
N ILE A 147 8.88 -4.87 -14.86
CA ILE A 147 9.18 -6.17 -15.48
C ILE A 147 10.69 -6.48 -15.40
N ARG A 148 11.57 -5.53 -15.71
CA ARG A 148 13.04 -5.72 -15.68
C ARG A 148 13.59 -5.88 -14.26
N ASN A 149 12.98 -5.23 -13.27
CA ASN A 149 13.37 -5.33 -11.87
C ASN A 149 12.80 -6.59 -11.18
N PHE A 150 11.53 -6.92 -11.44
CA PHE A 150 10.87 -8.09 -10.87
C PHE A 150 11.29 -9.40 -11.55
N GLN A 151 11.62 -9.34 -12.85
CA GLN A 151 12.03 -10.46 -13.70
C GLN A 151 11.02 -11.62 -13.74
N PRO A 152 9.75 -11.37 -14.11
CA PRO A 152 8.74 -12.42 -14.13
C PRO A 152 9.05 -13.48 -15.20
N ASP A 153 9.06 -14.75 -14.80
CA ASP A 153 9.13 -15.86 -15.75
C ASP A 153 7.82 -15.94 -16.58
N ILE A 154 6.67 -15.67 -15.94
CA ILE A 154 5.36 -15.59 -16.60
C ILE A 154 4.61 -14.30 -16.26
N ILE A 155 3.85 -13.76 -17.21
CA ILE A 155 2.94 -12.64 -17.01
C ILE A 155 1.50 -13.10 -17.22
N ILE A 156 0.57 -12.62 -16.39
CA ILE A 156 -0.87 -12.93 -16.50
C ILE A 156 -1.65 -11.61 -16.50
N ASN A 157 -2.33 -11.31 -17.60
CA ASN A 157 -3.22 -10.16 -17.70
C ASN A 157 -4.62 -10.53 -17.20
N ARG A 158 -5.24 -9.66 -16.41
CA ARG A 158 -6.65 -9.83 -15.99
C ARG A 158 -7.64 -9.69 -17.15
N PHE A 159 -7.32 -8.82 -18.11
CA PHE A 159 -8.23 -8.41 -19.17
C PHE A 159 -7.71 -8.79 -20.55
N ASP A 160 -8.63 -8.87 -21.51
CA ASP A 160 -8.32 -9.17 -22.89
C ASP A 160 -7.95 -7.89 -23.65
N HIS A 161 -6.75 -7.87 -24.23
CA HIS A 161 -6.26 -6.80 -25.10
C HIS A 161 -7.12 -6.63 -26.37
N ARG A 162 -7.90 -7.65 -26.76
CA ARG A 162 -8.71 -7.69 -27.99
C ARG A 162 -10.13 -7.13 -27.83
N SER A 163 -10.50 -6.66 -26.64
CA SER A 163 -11.87 -6.24 -26.33
C SER A 163 -12.04 -4.75 -26.02
N PRO A 164 -11.49 -3.81 -26.82
CA PRO A 164 -11.68 -2.39 -26.56
C PRO A 164 -13.17 -2.02 -26.62
N GLY A 165 -13.61 -1.18 -25.69
CA GLY A 165 -14.99 -0.67 -25.63
C GLY A 165 -16.02 -1.63 -25.01
N THR A 166 -15.63 -2.86 -24.67
CA THR A 166 -16.52 -3.80 -23.95
C THR A 166 -16.46 -3.64 -22.44
N THR A 167 -15.36 -3.09 -21.93
CA THR A 167 -15.10 -2.81 -20.51
C THR A 167 -14.54 -1.40 -20.33
N HIS A 168 -14.12 -1.06 -19.12
CA HIS A 168 -13.38 0.17 -18.83
C HIS A 168 -12.11 0.29 -19.71
N GLY A 169 -11.79 1.48 -20.22
CA GLY A 169 -10.64 1.75 -21.09
C GLY A 169 -9.29 1.42 -20.44
N HIS A 170 -9.13 1.74 -19.15
CA HIS A 170 -8.00 1.32 -18.30
C HIS A 170 -7.73 -0.19 -18.36
N HIS A 171 -8.78 -1.02 -18.33
CA HIS A 171 -8.66 -2.48 -18.31
C HIS A 171 -7.98 -3.00 -19.57
N THR A 172 -8.53 -2.64 -20.74
CA THR A 172 -7.97 -3.06 -22.03
C THR A 172 -6.60 -2.44 -22.27
N SER A 173 -6.39 -1.18 -21.88
CA SER A 173 -5.09 -0.51 -21.98
C SER A 173 -4.01 -1.29 -21.22
N SER A 174 -4.28 -1.71 -19.98
CA SER A 174 -3.32 -2.49 -19.19
C SER A 174 -2.85 -3.78 -19.90
N ALA A 175 -3.77 -4.48 -20.56
CA ALA A 175 -3.47 -5.69 -21.30
C ALA A 175 -2.71 -5.44 -22.61
N MET A 176 -3.07 -4.36 -23.33
CA MET A 176 -2.37 -3.95 -24.56
C MET A 176 -0.92 -3.56 -24.28
N LEU A 177 -0.67 -2.71 -23.27
CA LEU A 177 0.68 -2.31 -22.88
C LEU A 177 1.53 -3.51 -22.43
N SER A 178 0.95 -4.42 -21.64
CA SER A 178 1.61 -5.67 -21.24
C SER A 178 2.01 -6.54 -22.44
N GLN A 179 1.16 -6.62 -23.47
CA GLN A 179 1.46 -7.39 -24.69
C GLN A 179 2.60 -6.76 -25.52
N GLU A 180 2.68 -5.43 -25.59
CA GLU A 180 3.80 -4.71 -26.22
C GLU A 180 5.11 -4.98 -25.44
N LEU A 181 5.04 -4.88 -24.11
CA LEU A 181 6.20 -5.06 -23.21
C LEU A 181 6.72 -6.48 -23.11
N PHE A 182 5.92 -7.49 -23.47
CA PHE A 182 6.40 -8.87 -23.55
C PHE A 182 7.67 -9.00 -24.40
N THR A 183 7.82 -8.16 -25.43
CA THR A 183 9.04 -8.11 -26.26
C THR A 183 9.94 -6.94 -25.88
N LEU A 184 9.39 -5.73 -25.68
CA LEU A 184 10.17 -4.52 -25.44
C LEU A 184 10.95 -4.53 -24.11
N ALA A 185 10.49 -5.26 -23.09
CA ALA A 185 11.23 -5.38 -21.84
C ALA A 185 12.62 -6.04 -22.02
N ASN A 186 12.81 -6.82 -23.09
CA ASN A 186 14.09 -7.43 -23.45
C ASN A 186 14.91 -6.60 -24.46
N ASP A 187 14.36 -5.53 -25.02
CA ASP A 187 15.07 -4.67 -25.96
C ASP A 187 15.94 -3.64 -25.20
N PRO A 188 17.29 -3.67 -25.32
CA PRO A 188 18.15 -2.70 -24.65
C PRO A 188 18.00 -1.27 -25.18
N ASN A 189 17.39 -1.06 -26.36
CA ASN A 189 17.16 0.27 -26.92
C ASN A 189 15.87 0.91 -26.41
N PHE A 190 14.97 0.13 -25.79
CA PHE A 190 13.79 0.63 -25.14
C PHE A 190 14.13 1.05 -23.70
N GLU A 191 13.94 2.32 -23.34
CA GLU A 191 14.29 2.87 -22.02
C GLU A 191 15.75 2.57 -21.58
N PRO A 192 16.76 2.95 -22.38
CA PRO A 192 18.16 2.60 -22.11
C PRO A 192 18.69 3.21 -20.80
N SER A 193 18.10 4.33 -20.35
CA SER A 193 18.44 4.97 -19.08
C SER A 193 18.17 4.08 -17.86
N GLN A 194 17.22 3.14 -17.95
CA GLN A 194 16.93 2.20 -16.85
C GLN A 194 18.04 1.16 -16.68
N LEU A 195 18.83 0.89 -17.73
CA LEU A 195 19.83 -0.19 -17.74
C LEU A 195 21.04 0.08 -16.83
N GLN A 196 21.15 1.28 -16.26
CA GLN A 196 22.09 1.57 -15.19
C GLN A 196 21.72 0.86 -13.87
N PHE A 197 20.46 0.44 -13.70
CA PHE A 197 19.95 -0.20 -12.49
C PHE A 197 19.46 -1.64 -12.72
N VAL A 198 18.93 -1.92 -13.91
CA VAL A 198 18.32 -3.22 -14.27
C VAL A 198 18.92 -3.78 -15.55
N LYS A 199 18.62 -5.04 -15.85
CA LYS A 199 18.99 -5.69 -17.12
C LYS A 199 17.74 -5.88 -17.98
N PRO A 200 17.87 -5.97 -19.31
CA PRO A 200 16.77 -6.40 -20.16
C PRO A 200 16.26 -7.77 -19.68
N TRP A 201 14.95 -8.00 -19.80
CA TRP A 201 14.32 -9.23 -19.35
C TRP A 201 13.26 -9.71 -20.32
N GLN A 202 13.33 -10.99 -20.68
CA GLN A 202 12.35 -11.67 -21.52
C GLN A 202 11.50 -12.63 -20.68
N PRO A 203 10.23 -12.27 -20.39
CA PRO A 203 9.27 -13.24 -19.87
C PRO A 203 9.11 -14.41 -20.84
N LYS A 204 8.90 -15.62 -20.32
CA LYS A 204 8.74 -16.82 -21.14
C LYS A 204 7.34 -16.96 -21.70
N ARG A 205 6.33 -16.51 -20.96
CA ARG A 205 4.92 -16.61 -21.37
C ARG A 205 4.10 -15.42 -20.92
N LEU A 206 3.09 -15.09 -21.72
CA LEU A 206 2.04 -14.13 -21.41
C LEU A 206 0.69 -14.83 -21.52
N PHE A 207 -0.11 -14.75 -20.46
CA PHE A 207 -1.45 -15.33 -20.37
C PHE A 207 -2.52 -14.25 -20.22
N PHE A 208 -3.75 -14.59 -20.59
CA PHE A 208 -4.97 -13.89 -20.20
C PHE A 208 -5.78 -14.74 -19.22
N ASN A 209 -6.14 -14.20 -18.06
CA ASN A 209 -6.99 -14.86 -17.08
C ASN A 209 -8.47 -14.77 -17.46
N VAL A 210 -8.99 -15.90 -17.94
CA VAL A 210 -10.36 -16.05 -18.41
C VAL A 210 -11.28 -16.31 -17.23
N SER A 211 -12.43 -15.63 -17.22
CA SER A 211 -13.48 -15.83 -16.21
C SER A 211 -14.87 -15.83 -16.84
N TRP A 212 -15.82 -16.45 -16.15
CA TRP A 212 -17.22 -16.54 -16.60
C TRP A 212 -17.89 -15.19 -16.86
N TRP A 213 -17.39 -14.10 -16.24
CA TRP A 213 -17.91 -12.75 -16.42
C TRP A 213 -17.81 -12.30 -17.89
N PHE A 214 -16.72 -12.65 -18.58
CA PHE A 214 -16.52 -12.31 -20.00
C PHE A 214 -17.48 -13.06 -20.94
N PHE A 215 -18.15 -14.10 -20.45
CA PHE A 215 -19.16 -14.86 -21.20
C PHE A 215 -20.58 -14.40 -20.89
N GLY A 216 -20.75 -13.41 -20.01
CA GLY A 216 -22.05 -12.89 -19.58
C GLY A 216 -22.81 -13.83 -18.64
N GLY A 217 -22.11 -14.73 -17.92
CA GLY A 217 -22.70 -15.62 -16.93
C GLY A 217 -22.07 -17.01 -16.88
N ARG A 218 -22.31 -17.73 -15.77
CA ARG A 218 -21.78 -19.08 -15.55
C ARG A 218 -22.32 -20.09 -16.56
N ASP A 219 -23.61 -20.08 -16.85
CA ASP A 219 -24.24 -21.00 -17.81
C ASP A 219 -23.62 -20.92 -19.22
N LYS A 220 -23.33 -19.71 -19.69
CA LYS A 220 -22.68 -19.49 -20.98
C LYS A 220 -21.22 -19.93 -20.95
N PHE A 221 -20.54 -19.68 -19.84
CA PHE A 221 -19.16 -20.13 -19.65
C PHE A 221 -19.07 -21.66 -19.60
N GLU A 222 -19.98 -22.34 -18.91
CA GLU A 222 -20.04 -23.81 -18.84
C GLU A 222 -20.23 -24.43 -20.23
N LYS A 223 -21.06 -23.81 -21.08
CA LYS A 223 -21.30 -24.25 -22.47
C LYS A 223 -20.19 -23.85 -23.45
N ALA A 224 -19.32 -22.91 -23.10
CA ALA A 224 -18.23 -22.48 -23.97
C ALA A 224 -17.18 -23.58 -24.15
N ASP A 225 -16.61 -23.66 -25.35
CA ASP A 225 -15.46 -24.52 -25.61
C ASP A 225 -14.23 -24.03 -24.83
N LYS A 226 -13.69 -24.92 -24.00
CA LYS A 226 -12.53 -24.67 -23.12
C LYS A 226 -11.30 -25.46 -23.55
N SER A 227 -11.36 -26.18 -24.67
CA SER A 227 -10.23 -26.97 -25.18
C SER A 227 -8.97 -26.14 -25.45
N LYS A 228 -9.15 -24.86 -25.79
CA LYS A 228 -8.07 -23.89 -25.99
C LYS A 228 -7.52 -23.24 -24.71
N TYR A 229 -8.16 -23.46 -23.56
CA TYR A 229 -7.72 -22.88 -22.29
C TYR A 229 -6.92 -23.89 -21.47
N ILE A 230 -5.97 -23.34 -20.74
CA ILE A 230 -5.24 -24.02 -19.68
C ILE A 230 -6.14 -24.02 -18.46
N ASN A 231 -6.47 -25.22 -17.97
CA ASN A 231 -7.43 -25.40 -16.90
C ASN A 231 -6.68 -25.77 -15.62
N LEU A 232 -6.41 -24.80 -14.75
CA LEU A 232 -5.60 -24.98 -13.55
C LEU A 232 -6.49 -25.33 -12.34
N ARG A 233 -6.23 -26.47 -11.70
CA ARG A 233 -6.93 -26.87 -10.46
C ARG A 233 -6.44 -26.04 -9.29
N THR A 234 -7.20 -25.03 -8.91
CA THR A 234 -6.84 -24.12 -7.81
C THR A 234 -7.59 -24.42 -6.50
N GLY A 235 -8.56 -25.34 -6.53
CA GLY A 235 -9.30 -25.89 -5.38
C GLY A 235 -8.47 -26.77 -4.43
N VAL A 236 -7.36 -26.25 -3.93
CA VAL A 236 -6.41 -27.00 -3.09
C VAL A 236 -6.66 -26.72 -1.61
N TYR A 237 -6.63 -27.78 -0.79
CA TYR A 237 -6.59 -27.69 0.67
C TYR A 237 -5.15 -27.85 1.16
N PHE A 238 -4.70 -26.96 2.06
CA PHE A 238 -3.38 -27.01 2.69
C PHE A 238 -3.49 -27.62 4.11
N PRO A 239 -3.17 -28.92 4.30
CA PRO A 239 -3.39 -29.57 5.60
C PRO A 239 -2.59 -28.93 6.73
N SER A 240 -1.38 -28.47 6.45
CA SER A 240 -0.49 -27.82 7.43
C SER A 240 -0.98 -26.47 7.93
N LEU A 241 -1.87 -25.81 7.17
CA LEU A 241 -2.47 -24.50 7.51
C LEU A 241 -3.94 -24.62 7.93
N GLY A 242 -4.58 -25.77 7.71
CA GLY A 242 -6.00 -25.99 7.99
C GLY A 242 -6.93 -25.15 7.11
N LYS A 243 -6.49 -24.73 5.91
CA LYS A 243 -7.22 -23.81 5.02
C LYS A 243 -7.12 -24.23 3.57
N SER A 244 -8.19 -24.01 2.81
CA SER A 244 -8.16 -24.04 1.35
C SER A 244 -7.63 -22.75 0.74
N ASN A 245 -7.12 -22.84 -0.48
CA ASN A 245 -6.69 -21.69 -1.26
C ASN A 245 -7.82 -20.65 -1.43
N GLN A 246 -9.06 -21.10 -1.62
CA GLN A 246 -10.26 -20.28 -1.75
C GLN A 246 -10.57 -19.52 -0.45
N GLU A 247 -10.35 -20.14 0.71
CA GLU A 247 -10.50 -19.46 2.00
C GLU A 247 -9.45 -18.37 2.18
N ILE A 248 -8.18 -18.63 1.82
CA ILE A 248 -7.12 -17.61 1.84
C ILE A 248 -7.44 -16.47 0.88
N ALA A 249 -7.85 -16.79 -0.35
CA ALA A 249 -8.24 -15.82 -1.37
C ALA A 249 -9.44 -14.96 -0.95
N ALA A 250 -10.41 -15.54 -0.26
CA ALA A 250 -11.57 -14.82 0.27
C ALA A 250 -11.18 -13.85 1.40
N LEU A 251 -10.26 -14.25 2.28
CA LEU A 251 -9.70 -13.38 3.32
C LEU A 251 -8.90 -12.21 2.71
N SER A 252 -8.09 -12.49 1.68
CA SER A 252 -7.36 -11.48 0.92
C SER A 252 -8.31 -10.48 0.26
N ARG A 253 -9.30 -10.97 -0.50
CA ARG A 253 -10.32 -10.12 -1.15
C ARG A 253 -11.11 -9.27 -0.14
N SER A 254 -11.33 -9.77 1.07
CA SER A 254 -12.04 -9.05 2.12
C SER A 254 -11.24 -7.89 2.74
N LYS A 255 -9.99 -7.66 2.33
CA LYS A 255 -9.19 -6.49 2.72
C LYS A 255 -9.58 -5.22 1.96
N HIS A 256 -10.25 -5.35 0.82
CA HIS A 256 -10.80 -4.28 -0.01
C HIS A 256 -12.08 -3.68 0.61
N GLN A 257 -11.97 -3.13 1.82
CA GLN A 257 -13.13 -2.68 2.58
C GLN A 257 -13.73 -1.40 2.01
N SER A 258 -12.90 -0.48 1.52
CA SER A 258 -13.35 0.76 0.86
C SER A 258 -14.25 0.50 -0.35
N GLN A 259 -14.15 -0.69 -0.93
CA GLN A 259 -14.88 -1.15 -2.09
C GLN A 259 -16.07 -2.06 -1.74
N GLY A 260 -16.16 -2.54 -0.50
CA GLY A 260 -17.20 -3.48 -0.07
C GLY A 260 -16.99 -4.91 -0.59
N PHE A 261 -15.75 -5.33 -0.84
CA PHE A 261 -15.41 -6.60 -1.49
C PHE A 261 -15.26 -7.78 -0.51
N GLY A 262 -15.92 -7.72 0.65
CA GLY A 262 -16.05 -8.86 1.56
C GLY A 262 -16.53 -10.11 0.81
N SER A 263 -15.93 -11.27 1.10
CA SER A 263 -16.31 -12.52 0.44
C SER A 263 -16.23 -13.74 1.37
N THR A 264 -17.10 -14.71 1.13
CA THR A 264 -17.14 -15.96 1.89
C THR A 264 -16.18 -16.99 1.28
N GLY A 265 -15.37 -17.64 2.13
CA GLY A 265 -14.51 -18.74 1.73
C GLY A 265 -15.33 -19.97 1.28
N VAL A 266 -14.93 -20.56 0.15
CA VAL A 266 -15.53 -21.79 -0.42
C VAL A 266 -14.53 -22.94 -0.24
N ARG A 267 -15.02 -24.19 -0.25
CA ARG A 267 -14.21 -25.41 -0.08
C ARG A 267 -14.50 -26.38 -1.22
N GLY A 268 -13.52 -27.22 -1.56
CA GLY A 268 -13.62 -28.21 -2.63
C GLY A 268 -12.86 -27.81 -3.89
N GLU A 269 -13.07 -28.58 -4.95
CA GLU A 269 -12.43 -28.34 -6.24
C GLU A 269 -12.89 -27.02 -6.86
N ASP A 270 -11.98 -26.36 -7.54
CA ASP A 270 -12.20 -25.11 -8.28
C ASP A 270 -11.16 -25.02 -9.40
N MET A 271 -11.53 -24.32 -10.47
CA MET A 271 -10.73 -24.23 -11.70
C MET A 271 -10.52 -22.77 -12.08
N GLU A 272 -9.27 -22.42 -12.36
CA GLU A 272 -8.91 -21.18 -13.06
C GLU A 272 -8.58 -21.46 -14.51
N TYR A 273 -8.93 -20.52 -15.39
CA TYR A 273 -8.77 -20.67 -16.83
C TYR A 273 -7.82 -19.61 -17.36
N LEU A 274 -6.86 -20.03 -18.18
CA LEU A 274 -5.85 -19.16 -18.78
C LEU A 274 -5.79 -19.41 -20.29
N GLU A 275 -5.74 -18.35 -21.08
CA GLU A 275 -5.42 -18.41 -22.51
C GLU A 275 -3.95 -18.01 -22.70
N LEU A 276 -3.17 -18.83 -23.40
CA LEU A 276 -1.81 -18.45 -23.80
C LEU A 276 -1.89 -17.41 -24.92
N ILE A 277 -1.32 -16.23 -24.68
CA ILE A 277 -1.31 -15.10 -25.62
C ILE A 277 0.01 -15.02 -26.39
N LYS A 278 1.15 -15.19 -25.70
CA LYS A 278 2.49 -15.21 -26.29
C LYS A 278 3.41 -16.16 -25.51
N GLY A 279 4.45 -16.66 -26.18
CA GLY A 279 5.48 -17.52 -25.58
C GLY A 279 5.35 -18.98 -25.98
N ASP A 280 6.17 -19.83 -25.35
CA ASP A 280 6.22 -21.26 -25.64
C ASP A 280 4.91 -21.95 -25.25
N GLY A 281 4.49 -22.94 -26.05
CA GLY A 281 3.35 -23.79 -25.73
C GLY A 281 3.55 -24.55 -24.41
N ILE A 282 2.44 -25.05 -23.85
CA ILE A 282 2.46 -25.97 -22.71
C ILE A 282 1.64 -27.22 -23.03
N THR A 283 2.13 -28.36 -22.58
CA THR A 283 1.46 -29.66 -22.68
C THR A 283 0.85 -30.08 -21.35
N ASP A 284 1.51 -29.76 -20.24
CA ASP A 284 0.98 -29.95 -18.89
C ASP A 284 0.14 -28.74 -18.47
N GLN A 285 -1.18 -28.90 -18.59
CA GLN A 285 -2.13 -27.85 -18.23
C GLN A 285 -2.16 -27.51 -16.73
N GLN A 286 -1.48 -28.27 -15.86
CA GLN A 286 -1.35 -27.97 -14.43
C GLN A 286 -0.04 -27.24 -14.09
N ASN A 287 0.89 -27.09 -15.04
CA ASN A 287 2.20 -26.49 -14.81
C ASN A 287 2.46 -25.29 -15.72
N LEU A 288 2.16 -24.09 -15.22
CA LEU A 288 2.42 -22.84 -15.96
C LEU A 288 3.91 -22.57 -16.20
N PHE A 289 4.80 -23.23 -15.46
CA PHE A 289 6.26 -23.10 -15.53
C PHE A 289 6.91 -24.25 -16.33
N GLU A 290 6.14 -25.05 -17.09
CA GLU A 290 6.69 -26.12 -17.91
C GLU A 290 7.85 -25.63 -18.80
N GLY A 291 8.98 -26.34 -18.78
CA GLY A 291 10.18 -25.95 -19.53
C GLY A 291 10.98 -24.79 -18.94
N ILE A 292 10.60 -24.27 -17.77
CA ILE A 292 11.35 -23.25 -17.02
C ILE A 292 12.03 -23.96 -15.84
N ASP A 293 13.35 -23.83 -15.71
CA ASP A 293 14.06 -24.35 -14.53
C ASP A 293 13.71 -23.48 -13.31
N THR A 294 12.88 -24.02 -12.43
CA THR A 294 12.46 -23.37 -11.18
C THR A 294 13.26 -23.85 -9.97
N SER A 295 14.34 -24.59 -10.18
CA SER A 295 15.22 -25.09 -9.12
C SER A 295 16.45 -24.20 -8.96
N TRP A 296 17.25 -24.47 -7.93
CA TRP A 296 18.56 -23.83 -7.76
C TRP A 296 19.57 -24.11 -8.88
N LYS A 297 19.31 -25.08 -9.77
CA LYS A 297 20.17 -25.34 -10.94
C LYS A 297 20.13 -24.21 -11.97
N ARG A 298 19.09 -23.37 -11.96
CA ARG A 298 18.98 -22.19 -12.83
C ARG A 298 20.05 -21.13 -12.53
N VAL A 299 20.61 -21.15 -11.31
CA VAL A 299 21.65 -20.22 -10.87
C VAL A 299 22.98 -20.97 -10.83
N LYS A 300 24.01 -20.40 -11.47
CA LYS A 300 25.36 -20.97 -11.44
C LYS A 300 25.86 -21.07 -10.00
N GLY A 301 26.28 -22.26 -9.58
CA GLY A 301 26.70 -22.56 -8.20
C GLY A 301 25.54 -22.82 -7.23
N GLY A 302 24.28 -22.81 -7.69
CA GLY A 302 23.12 -22.98 -6.83
C GLY A 302 22.78 -24.43 -6.46
N ALA A 303 23.18 -25.43 -7.26
CA ALA A 303 22.76 -26.82 -7.00
C ALA A 303 23.03 -27.33 -5.56
N PRO A 304 24.19 -27.09 -4.93
CA PRO A 304 24.43 -27.47 -3.53
C PRO A 304 23.50 -26.79 -2.51
N ILE A 305 22.98 -25.60 -2.85
CA ILE A 305 22.01 -24.87 -2.01
C ILE A 305 20.69 -25.63 -1.99
N GLY A 306 20.20 -26.05 -3.17
CA GLY A 306 18.99 -26.87 -3.29
C GLY A 306 19.11 -28.19 -2.53
N GLU A 307 20.23 -28.89 -2.65
CA GLU A 307 20.50 -30.14 -1.91
C GLU A 307 20.47 -29.93 -0.38
N THR A 308 21.01 -28.81 0.09
CA THR A 308 21.00 -28.47 1.52
C THR A 308 19.58 -28.14 1.99
N ILE A 309 18.79 -27.42 1.20
CA ILE A 309 17.39 -27.10 1.53
C ILE A 309 16.52 -28.36 1.51
N ASP A 310 16.72 -29.27 0.56
CA ASP A 310 16.02 -30.56 0.51
C ASP A 310 16.31 -31.40 1.77
N PHE A 311 17.56 -31.40 2.24
CA PHE A 311 17.93 -32.02 3.51
C PHE A 311 17.19 -31.37 4.70
N ILE A 312 17.18 -30.03 4.78
CA ILE A 312 16.45 -29.30 5.83
C ILE A 312 14.96 -29.66 5.81
N LEU A 313 14.31 -29.65 4.65
CA LEU A 313 12.89 -30.01 4.50
C LEU A 313 12.60 -31.44 4.95
N LYS A 314 13.50 -32.39 4.64
CA LYS A 314 13.36 -33.79 5.06
C LYS A 314 13.53 -33.98 6.57
N CYS A 315 14.37 -33.17 7.20
CA CYS A 315 14.72 -33.29 8.62
C CYS A 315 14.04 -32.26 9.53
N PHE A 316 13.14 -31.43 9.00
CA PHE A 316 12.50 -30.36 9.76
C PHE A 316 11.69 -30.90 10.93
N ASP A 317 12.02 -30.44 12.15
CA ASP A 317 11.29 -30.79 13.37
C ASP A 317 10.25 -29.72 13.69
N PHE A 318 8.97 -30.02 13.49
CA PHE A 318 7.86 -29.12 13.79
C PHE A 318 7.73 -28.74 15.28
N LYS A 319 8.32 -29.53 16.19
CA LYS A 319 8.39 -29.22 17.63
C LYS A 319 9.64 -28.43 17.99
N ASN A 320 10.68 -28.49 17.15
CA ASN A 320 11.93 -27.76 17.34
C ASN A 320 12.49 -27.19 16.03
N PRO A 321 11.87 -26.13 15.47
CA PRO A 321 12.37 -25.49 14.24
C PRO A 321 13.82 -24.99 14.35
N SER A 322 14.28 -24.70 15.57
CA SER A 322 15.65 -24.22 15.80
C SER A 322 16.73 -25.23 15.42
N ALA A 323 16.39 -26.53 15.35
CA ALA A 323 17.29 -27.58 14.88
C ALA A 323 17.78 -27.36 13.44
N SER A 324 17.02 -26.63 12.61
CA SER A 324 17.40 -26.32 11.23
C SER A 324 18.34 -25.12 11.11
N VAL A 325 18.56 -24.33 12.16
CA VAL A 325 19.30 -23.05 12.07
C VAL A 325 20.73 -23.25 11.60
N PHE A 326 21.43 -24.27 12.09
CA PHE A 326 22.81 -24.55 11.68
C PHE A 326 22.94 -24.83 10.17
N ASP A 327 22.02 -25.57 9.56
CA ASP A 327 22.05 -25.82 8.12
C ASP A 327 21.56 -24.60 7.32
N LEU A 328 20.61 -23.84 7.86
CA LEU A 328 20.16 -22.59 7.24
C LEU A 328 21.26 -21.52 7.20
N THR A 329 22.17 -21.46 8.19
CA THR A 329 23.31 -20.54 8.13
C THR A 329 24.35 -20.97 7.08
N LYS A 330 24.46 -22.27 6.77
CA LYS A 330 25.23 -22.75 5.61
C LYS A 330 24.59 -22.30 4.31
N VAL A 331 23.27 -22.45 4.17
CA VAL A 331 22.50 -21.96 3.01
C VAL A 331 22.73 -20.45 2.84
N TYR A 332 22.65 -19.67 3.91
CA TYR A 332 22.95 -18.24 3.88
C TYR A 332 24.33 -17.94 3.28
N ARG A 333 25.39 -18.58 3.80
CA ARG A 333 26.76 -18.40 3.29
C ARG A 333 26.92 -18.83 1.83
N GLN A 334 26.27 -19.91 1.41
CA GLN A 334 26.30 -20.36 0.02
C GLN A 334 25.61 -19.35 -0.91
N ILE A 335 24.47 -18.79 -0.51
CA ILE A 335 23.77 -17.74 -1.28
C ILE A 335 24.64 -16.47 -1.35
N GLU A 336 25.33 -16.10 -0.27
CA GLU A 336 26.26 -14.95 -0.27
C GLU A 336 27.38 -15.09 -1.30
N GLN A 337 27.77 -16.31 -1.67
CA GLN A 337 28.83 -16.58 -2.64
C GLN A 337 28.34 -16.57 -4.11
N LEU A 338 27.04 -16.42 -4.35
CA LEU A 338 26.51 -16.39 -5.71
C LEU A 338 26.90 -15.10 -6.46
N ASP A 339 27.20 -15.25 -7.74
CA ASP A 339 27.43 -14.15 -8.68
C ASP A 339 26.10 -13.51 -9.14
N ASP A 340 25.00 -14.27 -9.12
CA ASP A 340 23.68 -13.81 -9.56
C ASP A 340 23.12 -12.77 -8.57
N SER A 341 23.10 -11.51 -8.98
CA SER A 341 22.65 -10.41 -8.14
C SER A 341 21.15 -10.43 -7.84
N HIS A 342 20.32 -11.02 -8.71
CA HIS A 342 18.87 -10.99 -8.59
C HIS A 342 18.38 -11.99 -7.54
N TRP A 343 18.68 -13.29 -7.74
CA TRP A 343 18.29 -14.35 -6.83
C TRP A 343 19.03 -14.27 -5.51
N LYS A 344 20.31 -13.86 -5.50
CA LYS A 344 21.04 -13.64 -4.25
C LYS A 344 20.34 -12.64 -3.34
N LYS A 345 19.95 -11.46 -3.86
CA LYS A 345 19.26 -10.43 -3.07
C LYS A 345 17.94 -10.96 -2.49
N ILE A 346 17.13 -11.64 -3.29
CA ILE A 346 15.83 -12.18 -2.87
C ILE A 346 16.02 -13.29 -1.82
N LYS A 347 16.86 -14.28 -2.13
CA LYS A 347 17.01 -15.49 -1.32
C LYS A 347 17.80 -15.25 -0.04
N LEU A 348 18.69 -14.24 0.01
CA LEU A 348 19.30 -13.80 1.27
C LEU A 348 18.25 -13.24 2.24
N GLU A 349 17.35 -12.37 1.78
CA GLU A 349 16.30 -11.84 2.65
C GLU A 349 15.31 -12.93 3.10
N GLU A 350 14.96 -13.87 2.22
CA GLU A 350 14.13 -15.03 2.59
C GLU A 350 14.81 -15.89 3.68
N VAL A 351 16.05 -16.35 3.45
CA VAL A 351 16.73 -17.25 4.40
C VAL A 351 17.05 -16.55 5.74
N LYS A 352 17.38 -15.25 5.75
CA LYS A 352 17.56 -14.48 6.99
C LYS A 352 16.30 -14.53 7.84
N ASN A 353 15.14 -14.25 7.24
CA ASN A 353 13.87 -14.27 7.95
C ASN A 353 13.53 -15.68 8.45
N ILE A 354 13.80 -16.73 7.66
CA ILE A 354 13.62 -18.12 8.09
C ILE A 354 14.52 -18.46 9.28
N ILE A 355 15.80 -18.08 9.26
CA ILE A 355 16.74 -18.27 10.39
C ILE A 355 16.19 -17.62 11.66
N ALA A 356 15.76 -16.36 11.57
CA ALA A 356 15.19 -15.65 12.71
C ALA A 356 13.92 -16.35 13.24
N ASN A 357 13.03 -16.78 12.35
CA ASN A 357 11.79 -17.48 12.72
C ASN A 357 12.07 -18.84 13.38
N CYS A 358 12.98 -19.64 12.82
CA CYS A 358 13.37 -20.94 13.38
C CYS A 358 13.97 -20.82 14.79
N ALA A 359 14.79 -19.80 15.03
CA ALA A 359 15.38 -19.53 16.34
C ALA A 359 14.45 -18.81 17.32
N GLY A 360 13.28 -18.35 16.85
CA GLY A 360 12.45 -17.42 17.60
C GLY A 360 13.17 -16.10 17.92
N LEU A 361 14.16 -15.70 17.13
CA LEU A 361 14.89 -14.45 17.28
C LEU A 361 13.93 -13.27 17.07
N TYR A 362 13.71 -12.49 18.12
CA TYR A 362 12.90 -11.29 18.08
C TYR A 362 13.79 -10.06 18.24
N LEU A 363 13.60 -9.08 17.36
CA LEU A 363 14.38 -7.85 17.26
C LEU A 363 13.41 -6.70 17.01
N GLU A 364 13.53 -5.64 17.79
CA GLU A 364 12.63 -4.49 17.71
C GLU A 364 13.36 -3.18 18.04
N ALA A 365 12.92 -2.08 17.43
CA ALA A 365 13.35 -0.73 17.74
C ALA A 365 12.11 0.17 17.92
N VAL A 366 11.90 0.67 19.14
CA VAL A 366 10.69 1.39 19.55
C VAL A 366 11.04 2.83 19.90
N ALA A 367 10.48 3.78 19.17
CA ALA A 367 10.52 5.20 19.50
C ALA A 367 9.64 5.51 20.73
N GLU A 368 10.07 6.45 21.57
CA GLU A 368 9.26 6.95 22.70
C GLU A 368 8.05 7.79 22.26
N GLU A 369 8.07 8.30 21.03
CA GLU A 369 7.00 9.11 20.45
C GLU A 369 6.65 8.62 19.03
N GLN A 370 5.39 8.82 18.62
CA GLN A 370 4.92 8.39 17.29
C GLN A 370 5.47 9.22 16.13
N SER A 371 5.93 10.44 16.38
CA SER A 371 6.44 11.33 15.32
C SER A 371 7.65 12.13 15.75
N VAL A 372 8.46 12.59 14.80
CA VAL A 372 9.66 13.41 15.03
C VAL A 372 9.81 14.47 13.94
N THR A 373 10.56 15.53 14.19
CA THR A 373 10.88 16.54 13.17
C THR A 373 12.32 16.38 12.69
N PRO A 374 12.64 16.71 11.42
CA PRO A 374 14.03 16.75 10.97
C PRO A 374 14.94 17.57 11.90
N GLY A 375 16.14 17.06 12.17
CA GLY A 375 17.11 17.69 13.07
C GLY A 375 16.90 17.46 14.57
N SER A 376 15.81 16.79 15.00
CA SER A 376 15.59 16.48 16.42
C SER A 376 16.38 15.24 16.87
N ASN A 377 16.46 15.04 18.18
CA ASN A 377 16.93 13.79 18.78
C ASN A 377 15.73 12.89 19.07
N LEU A 378 15.80 11.63 18.62
CA LEU A 378 14.79 10.60 18.86
C LEU A 378 15.34 9.57 19.85
N LYS A 379 14.63 9.32 20.94
CA LYS A 379 14.95 8.22 21.84
C LYS A 379 14.31 6.93 21.32
N VAL A 380 15.12 5.89 21.20
CA VAL A 380 14.73 4.58 20.68
C VAL A 380 15.16 3.52 21.67
N LYS A 381 14.20 2.77 22.20
CA LYS A 381 14.46 1.56 22.98
C LYS A 381 14.51 0.37 22.03
N TRP A 382 15.61 -0.35 22.00
CA TRP A 382 15.72 -1.59 21.23
C TRP A 382 15.55 -2.81 22.13
N GLU A 383 15.10 -3.93 21.55
CA GLU A 383 15.01 -5.23 22.21
C GLU A 383 15.58 -6.30 21.28
N ALA A 384 16.39 -7.21 21.84
CA ALA A 384 16.88 -8.39 21.14
C ALA A 384 16.76 -9.62 22.06
N ILE A 385 16.08 -10.67 21.59
CA ILE A 385 15.92 -11.92 22.34
C ILE A 385 16.03 -13.14 21.42
N ASN A 386 16.88 -14.08 21.79
CA ASN A 386 16.97 -15.41 21.20
C ASN A 386 16.09 -16.37 22.03
N ARG A 387 15.18 -17.12 21.42
CA ARG A 387 14.26 -18.05 22.13
C ARG A 387 14.54 -19.51 21.77
N SER A 388 15.81 -19.80 21.52
CA SER A 388 16.31 -21.13 21.15
C SER A 388 17.65 -21.41 21.84
N PRO A 389 18.10 -22.68 21.85
CA PRO A 389 19.43 -23.02 22.36
C PRO A 389 20.59 -22.67 21.40
N VAL A 390 20.29 -22.17 20.19
CA VAL A 390 21.28 -21.78 19.18
C VAL A 390 22.19 -20.68 19.74
N GLU A 391 23.50 -20.78 19.50
CA GLU A 391 24.44 -19.77 19.99
C GLU A 391 24.31 -18.48 19.16
N MET A 392 24.02 -17.37 19.86
CA MET A 392 23.86 -16.05 19.24
C MET A 392 24.51 -14.91 20.03
N LYS A 393 24.98 -13.89 19.31
CA LYS A 393 25.52 -12.66 19.90
C LYS A 393 25.11 -11.43 19.10
N LEU A 394 24.63 -10.40 19.77
CA LEU A 394 24.46 -9.07 19.18
C LEU A 394 25.82 -8.36 19.15
N LEU A 395 26.29 -8.04 17.95
CA LEU A 395 27.60 -7.42 17.69
C LEU A 395 27.53 -5.91 17.51
N ALA A 396 26.48 -5.40 16.88
CA ALA A 396 26.35 -3.97 16.64
C ALA A 396 24.93 -3.57 16.27
N LEU A 397 24.62 -2.29 16.46
CA LEU A 397 23.46 -1.62 15.89
C LEU A 397 23.94 -0.58 14.89
N GLN A 398 23.47 -0.64 13.65
CA GLN A 398 23.72 0.40 12.66
C GLN A 398 22.47 1.26 12.47
N LEU A 399 22.61 2.58 12.62
CA LEU A 399 21.54 3.55 12.49
C LEU A 399 21.44 4.05 11.05
N ILE A 400 20.27 3.89 10.44
CA ILE A 400 20.00 4.33 9.07
C ILE A 400 19.12 5.59 9.12
N PRO A 401 19.44 6.66 8.35
CA PRO A 401 20.41 6.71 7.24
C PRO A 401 21.82 7.24 7.57
N GLN A 402 22.12 7.56 8.83
CA GLN A 402 23.40 8.19 9.22
C GLN A 402 24.60 7.25 9.06
N ASN A 403 24.35 5.94 9.00
CA ASN A 403 25.34 4.87 9.01
C ASN A 403 26.26 4.92 10.23
N GLU A 404 25.75 5.44 11.35
CA GLU A 404 26.44 5.38 12.64
C GLU A 404 26.35 3.96 13.20
N THR A 405 27.49 3.39 13.60
CA THR A 405 27.56 2.05 14.18
C THR A 405 27.82 2.16 15.68
N LEU A 406 26.91 1.59 16.45
CA LEU A 406 27.03 1.41 17.89
C LEU A 406 27.48 -0.03 18.14
N GLU A 407 28.75 -0.20 18.49
CA GLU A 407 29.31 -1.50 18.86
C GLU A 407 28.59 -2.08 20.08
N GLN A 408 28.26 -3.36 20.00
CA GLN A 408 27.58 -4.13 21.03
C GLN A 408 28.38 -5.40 21.33
N SER A 409 28.14 -6.01 22.49
CA SER A 409 28.77 -7.31 22.79
C SER A 409 27.90 -8.15 23.71
N TYR A 410 26.61 -8.23 23.41
CA TYR A 410 25.64 -8.98 24.21
C TYR A 410 25.52 -10.43 23.73
N PRO A 411 25.86 -11.44 24.56
CA PRO A 411 25.49 -12.81 24.27
C PRO A 411 23.97 -12.96 24.42
N LEU A 412 23.29 -13.36 23.35
CA LEU A 412 21.83 -13.55 23.36
C LEU A 412 21.52 -14.96 23.91
N LYS A 413 21.50 -15.07 25.24
CA LYS A 413 21.18 -16.31 25.95
C LYS A 413 19.73 -16.71 25.70
N ASN A 414 19.47 -18.02 25.72
CA ASN A 414 18.14 -18.56 25.48
C ASN A 414 17.10 -17.94 26.43
N ASN A 415 16.08 -17.33 25.82
CA ASN A 415 14.91 -16.73 26.44
C ASN A 415 15.21 -15.61 27.45
N LEU A 416 16.36 -14.93 27.30
CA LEU A 416 16.71 -13.73 28.04
C LEU A 416 16.90 -12.59 27.03
N PHE A 417 16.10 -11.54 27.16
CA PHE A 417 16.21 -10.37 26.28
C PHE A 417 17.32 -9.43 26.75
N GLU A 418 17.88 -8.72 25.80
CA GLU A 418 18.78 -7.57 26.00
C GLU A 418 18.10 -6.33 25.44
N SER A 419 18.30 -5.18 26.10
CA SER A 419 17.61 -3.94 25.72
C SER A 419 18.33 -2.73 26.29
N GLU A 420 18.45 -1.68 25.47
CA GLU A 420 18.90 -0.36 25.91
C GLU A 420 18.12 0.75 25.17
N THR A 421 18.19 1.97 25.73
CA THR A 421 17.70 3.16 25.07
C THR A 421 18.87 3.91 24.45
N ILE A 422 18.81 4.12 23.14
CA ILE A 422 19.77 4.90 22.37
C ILE A 422 19.13 6.21 21.90
N THR A 423 19.97 7.21 21.60
CA THR A 423 19.52 8.47 21.00
C THR A 423 19.92 8.49 19.53
N VAL A 424 18.93 8.55 18.64
CA VAL A 424 19.10 8.65 17.19
C VAL A 424 18.94 10.11 16.78
N LYS A 425 19.97 10.70 16.19
CA LYS A 425 19.90 12.08 15.67
C LYS A 425 19.23 12.10 14.30
N VAL A 426 18.03 12.65 14.20
CA VAL A 426 17.31 12.74 12.93
C VAL A 426 18.03 13.72 11.99
N PRO A 427 18.34 13.36 10.73
CA PRO A 427 19.01 14.27 9.79
C PRO A 427 18.14 15.51 9.53
N LYS A 428 18.77 16.66 9.29
CA LYS A 428 18.05 17.93 9.05
C LYS A 428 17.36 17.95 7.68
N ASP A 429 17.89 17.21 6.73
CA ASP A 429 17.45 17.07 5.34
C ASP A 429 16.56 15.83 5.11
N LEU A 430 16.22 15.11 6.19
CA LEU A 430 15.38 13.92 6.08
C LEU A 430 13.99 14.30 5.54
N PRO A 431 13.52 13.69 4.43
CA PRO A 431 12.19 13.94 3.91
C PRO A 431 11.11 13.59 4.95
N TYR A 432 10.01 14.33 4.92
CA TYR A 432 8.84 14.00 5.73
C TYR A 432 8.25 12.65 5.31
N THR A 433 7.67 11.93 6.27
CA THR A 433 6.97 10.68 6.00
C THR A 433 5.63 11.00 5.35
N SER A 434 5.53 10.70 4.05
CA SER A 434 4.31 10.83 3.27
C SER A 434 4.34 9.92 2.05
N PRO A 435 3.20 9.55 1.44
CA PRO A 435 3.17 8.90 0.15
C PRO A 435 4.04 9.62 -0.88
N TYR A 436 5.15 9.00 -1.27
CA TYR A 436 6.17 9.68 -2.09
C TYR A 436 5.66 10.14 -3.45
N TRP A 437 4.57 9.53 -3.94
CA TRP A 437 3.90 9.88 -5.19
C TRP A 437 2.99 11.11 -5.09
N LEU A 438 2.79 11.66 -3.88
CA LEU A 438 2.01 12.86 -3.61
C LEU A 438 2.87 14.07 -3.22
N ASN A 439 4.20 13.89 -3.13
CA ASN A 439 5.13 14.97 -2.79
C ASN A 439 5.18 16.06 -3.86
N GLU A 440 4.91 15.69 -5.11
CA GLU A 440 4.89 16.61 -6.24
C GLU A 440 3.53 16.55 -6.94
N LYS A 441 3.10 17.68 -7.50
CA LYS A 441 1.84 17.77 -8.23
C LYS A 441 1.92 16.94 -9.52
N GLY A 442 0.97 16.03 -9.69
CA GLY A 442 0.78 15.25 -10.90
C GLY A 442 0.03 15.98 -12.02
N THR A 443 -0.19 15.26 -13.11
CA THR A 443 -1.18 15.60 -14.15
C THR A 443 -2.49 14.86 -13.88
N THR A 444 -3.52 15.08 -14.69
CA THR A 444 -4.77 14.32 -14.60
C THR A 444 -4.56 12.80 -14.67
N GLY A 445 -3.63 12.33 -15.51
CA GLY A 445 -3.41 10.90 -15.72
C GLY A 445 -2.15 10.32 -15.10
N MET A 446 -1.27 11.12 -14.48
CA MET A 446 0.02 10.64 -13.96
C MET A 446 0.42 11.34 -12.65
N TYR A 447 0.83 10.57 -11.66
CA TYR A 447 1.61 11.05 -10.52
C TYR A 447 3.03 11.43 -10.94
N THR A 448 3.62 12.42 -10.26
CA THR A 448 4.99 12.85 -10.52
C THR A 448 5.94 12.19 -9.53
N VAL A 449 6.83 11.33 -10.03
CA VAL A 449 7.92 10.71 -9.26
C VAL A 449 9.17 10.73 -10.12
N ASN A 450 10.18 11.49 -9.69
CA ASN A 450 11.41 11.72 -10.44
C ASN A 450 12.49 10.67 -10.15
N ASP A 451 12.43 10.01 -8.99
CA ASP A 451 13.37 8.96 -8.62
C ASP A 451 12.90 7.60 -9.16
N GLN A 452 13.62 7.07 -10.16
CA GLN A 452 13.33 5.80 -10.82
C GLN A 452 13.20 4.63 -9.84
N GLN A 453 14.00 4.60 -8.77
CA GLN A 453 14.01 3.48 -7.83
C GLN A 453 12.79 3.46 -6.90
N LYS A 454 12.05 4.57 -6.81
CA LYS A 454 10.77 4.62 -6.07
C LYS A 454 9.60 4.11 -6.91
N ILE A 455 9.69 4.15 -8.25
CA ILE A 455 8.63 3.68 -9.14
C ILE A 455 8.45 2.16 -8.95
N GLY A 456 7.21 1.73 -8.76
CA GLY A 456 6.87 0.36 -8.40
C GLY A 456 6.85 0.08 -6.90
N TYR A 457 7.49 0.89 -6.05
CA TYR A 457 7.47 0.67 -4.60
C TYR A 457 6.07 0.93 -4.05
N PRO A 458 5.44 -0.03 -3.35
CA PRO A 458 4.00 0.06 -3.08
C PRO A 458 3.64 1.03 -1.97
N ASP A 459 4.47 1.13 -0.94
CA ASP A 459 4.14 1.79 0.33
C ASP A 459 4.88 3.14 0.51
N ILE A 460 4.66 3.79 1.65
CA ILE A 460 5.43 4.93 2.13
C ILE A 460 6.85 4.48 2.48
N ILE A 461 7.85 5.27 2.07
CA ILE A 461 9.27 4.98 2.35
C ILE A 461 9.62 5.56 3.71
N ARG A 462 9.90 4.67 4.67
CA ARG A 462 10.39 5.04 6.01
C ARG A 462 11.90 4.90 6.07
N ASN A 463 12.58 6.04 6.24
CA ASN A 463 14.04 6.13 6.14
C ASN A 463 14.77 5.80 7.44
N LEU A 464 14.09 5.90 8.60
CA LEU A 464 14.69 5.63 9.91
C LEU A 464 14.57 4.14 10.25
N LYS A 465 15.71 3.46 10.31
CA LYS A 465 15.81 2.02 10.59
C LYS A 465 16.99 1.71 11.50
N VAL A 466 16.95 0.55 12.13
CA VAL A 466 18.07 -0.02 12.88
C VAL A 466 18.43 -1.38 12.28
N THR A 467 19.68 -1.57 11.92
CA THR A 467 20.21 -2.88 11.50
C THR A 467 20.94 -3.53 12.65
N PHE A 468 20.42 -4.65 13.13
CA PHE A 468 21.00 -5.49 14.15
C PHE A 468 21.99 -6.46 13.49
N SER A 469 23.26 -6.35 13.83
CA SER A 469 24.29 -7.30 13.39
C SER A 469 24.35 -8.46 14.38
N ILE A 470 23.82 -9.63 14.02
CA ILE A 470 23.75 -10.80 14.90
C ILE A 470 24.73 -11.85 14.40
N LEU A 471 25.60 -12.34 15.27
CA LEU A 471 26.36 -13.56 15.04
C LEU A 471 25.47 -14.76 15.39
N VAL A 472 25.17 -15.62 14.42
CA VAL A 472 24.38 -16.86 14.58
C VAL A 472 25.25 -18.03 14.15
N GLU A 473 25.59 -18.95 15.07
CA GLU A 473 26.46 -20.11 14.75
C GLU A 473 27.77 -19.69 14.03
N GLY A 474 28.37 -18.59 14.46
CA GLY A 474 29.58 -18.03 13.86
C GLY A 474 29.38 -17.32 12.50
N VAL A 475 28.14 -17.09 12.06
CA VAL A 475 27.81 -16.34 10.84
C VAL A 475 27.24 -14.97 11.21
N GLN A 476 27.86 -13.89 10.75
CA GLN A 476 27.35 -12.55 10.98
C GLN A 476 26.23 -12.23 9.97
N ILE A 477 25.02 -12.01 10.47
CA ILE A 477 23.82 -11.77 9.68
C ILE A 477 23.19 -10.43 10.07
N PRO A 478 23.01 -9.49 9.13
CA PRO A 478 22.34 -8.22 9.39
C PRO A 478 20.81 -8.34 9.30
N PHE A 479 20.12 -7.89 10.34
CA PHE A 479 18.66 -7.83 10.42
C PHE A 479 18.18 -6.39 10.55
N THR A 480 17.58 -5.85 9.49
CA THR A 480 17.05 -4.49 9.50
C THR A 480 15.62 -4.46 10.05
N ARG A 481 15.34 -3.52 10.94
CA ARG A 481 14.00 -3.24 11.49
C ARG A 481 13.67 -1.76 11.31
N GLU A 482 12.43 -1.48 10.94
CA GLU A 482 11.91 -0.11 11.00
C GLU A 482 11.82 0.33 12.47
N ILE A 483 12.04 1.62 12.71
CA ILE A 483 11.75 2.19 14.02
C ILE A 483 10.24 2.43 14.08
N ILE A 484 9.57 1.83 15.06
CA ILE A 484 8.12 1.91 15.23
C ILE A 484 7.78 2.63 16.53
N TYR A 485 6.52 3.02 16.70
CA TYR A 485 5.97 3.43 17.99
C TYR A 485 4.99 2.36 18.46
N LYS A 486 5.01 2.02 19.75
CA LYS A 486 4.02 1.10 20.31
C LYS A 486 3.51 1.56 21.65
N TYR A 487 2.28 1.19 21.96
CA TYR A 487 1.64 1.47 23.24
C TYR A 487 0.67 0.34 23.62
N ASN A 488 0.33 0.28 24.90
CA ASN A 488 -0.66 -0.67 25.40
C ASN A 488 -2.05 -0.02 25.40
N ASP A 489 -2.95 -0.57 24.60
CA ASP A 489 -4.37 -0.23 24.57
C ASP A 489 -5.16 -1.17 25.50
N PRO A 490 -6.06 -0.66 26.37
CA PRO A 490 -6.81 -1.49 27.30
C PRO A 490 -7.69 -2.57 26.66
N VAL A 491 -8.07 -2.42 25.39
CA VAL A 491 -8.93 -3.35 24.65
C VAL A 491 -8.13 -4.19 23.67
N LYS A 492 -7.20 -3.58 22.93
CA LYS A 492 -6.44 -4.24 21.86
C LYS A 492 -5.13 -4.87 22.34
N GLY A 493 -4.68 -4.55 23.56
CA GLY A 493 -3.37 -4.95 24.06
C GLY A 493 -2.27 -4.17 23.33
N GLU A 494 -1.29 -4.88 22.76
CA GLU A 494 -0.16 -4.24 22.08
C GLU A 494 -0.59 -3.62 20.73
N VAL A 495 -0.52 -2.30 20.62
CA VAL A 495 -0.80 -1.56 19.38
C VAL A 495 0.48 -0.94 18.85
N TYR A 496 0.76 -1.25 17.59
CA TYR A 496 1.90 -0.73 16.84
C TYR A 496 1.43 0.41 15.94
N ARG A 497 2.32 1.38 15.73
CA ARG A 497 2.18 2.48 14.78
C ARG A 497 3.51 2.74 14.09
N PRO A 498 3.49 3.16 12.81
CA PRO A 498 4.69 3.67 12.18
C PRO A 498 5.21 4.93 12.90
N LEU A 499 6.53 5.10 12.88
CA LEU A 499 7.16 6.38 13.21
C LEU A 499 7.08 7.31 11.99
N ASP A 500 6.54 8.50 12.17
CA ASP A 500 6.42 9.50 11.11
C ASP A 500 7.36 10.70 11.33
N VAL A 501 8.06 11.11 10.27
CA VAL A 501 8.81 12.36 10.24
C VAL A 501 7.85 13.46 9.78
N VAL A 502 7.64 14.48 10.60
CA VAL A 502 6.63 15.52 10.39
C VAL A 502 7.26 16.92 10.27
N PRO A 503 6.60 17.87 9.60
CA PRO A 503 7.01 19.28 9.62
C PRO A 503 6.98 19.87 11.04
N LYS A 504 7.76 20.93 11.28
CA LYS A 504 7.73 21.66 12.57
C LYS A 504 6.32 22.21 12.88
N VAL A 505 5.59 22.59 11.85
CA VAL A 505 4.21 23.06 11.91
C VAL A 505 3.48 22.67 10.63
N THR A 506 2.19 22.38 10.73
CA THR A 506 1.30 22.21 9.58
C THR A 506 0.14 23.21 9.64
N THR A 507 -0.43 23.52 8.48
CA THR A 507 -1.51 24.50 8.36
C THR A 507 -2.67 23.90 7.59
N GLU A 508 -3.91 24.25 7.95
CA GLU A 508 -5.10 23.74 7.29
C GLU A 508 -6.13 24.85 7.15
N ILE A 509 -6.51 25.18 5.92
CA ILE A 509 -7.71 25.99 5.65
C ILE A 509 -8.92 25.08 5.90
N LEU A 510 -9.77 25.43 6.87
CA LEU A 510 -10.86 24.56 7.33
C LEU A 510 -11.95 24.39 6.26
N ASN A 511 -12.26 25.45 5.51
CA ASN A 511 -13.18 25.39 4.38
C ASN A 511 -12.39 25.24 3.08
N LYS A 512 -12.45 24.06 2.46
CA LYS A 512 -11.72 23.78 1.20
C LYS A 512 -12.33 24.46 -0.02
N VAL A 513 -13.58 24.89 0.05
CA VAL A 513 -14.29 25.62 -0.99
C VAL A 513 -14.98 26.84 -0.37
N GLN A 514 -14.74 28.01 -0.95
CA GLN A 514 -15.29 29.29 -0.50
C GLN A 514 -15.90 30.05 -1.69
N LEU A 515 -17.22 30.21 -1.68
CA LEU A 515 -17.96 30.95 -2.72
C LEU A 515 -18.36 32.35 -2.25
N PHE A 516 -17.98 33.34 -3.06
CA PHE A 516 -18.33 34.75 -2.90
C PHE A 516 -19.33 35.16 -3.98
N LYS A 517 -20.59 35.31 -3.58
CA LYS A 517 -21.67 35.74 -4.50
C LYS A 517 -21.70 37.25 -4.77
N ASP A 518 -21.10 38.03 -3.89
CA ASP A 518 -21.04 39.48 -3.95
C ASP A 518 -19.66 39.97 -3.46
N LYS A 519 -19.50 41.29 -3.30
CA LYS A 519 -18.24 41.92 -2.86
C LYS A 519 -18.04 41.86 -1.34
N LYS A 520 -18.91 41.19 -0.59
CA LYS A 520 -18.79 41.17 0.87
C LYS A 520 -17.62 40.30 1.28
N LYS A 521 -16.91 40.79 2.30
CA LYS A 521 -15.86 40.03 2.95
C LYS A 521 -16.45 38.78 3.61
N GLN A 522 -15.68 37.70 3.60
CA GLN A 522 -15.98 36.47 4.33
C GLN A 522 -14.79 36.07 5.20
N SER A 523 -15.08 35.49 6.34
CA SER A 523 -14.07 34.98 7.26
C SER A 523 -13.55 33.61 6.80
N VAL A 524 -12.24 33.44 6.84
CA VAL A 524 -11.53 32.21 6.49
C VAL A 524 -10.73 31.77 7.71
N ALA A 525 -11.06 30.60 8.24
CA ALA A 525 -10.39 30.02 9.38
C ALA A 525 -9.24 29.10 8.93
N ILE A 526 -8.07 29.31 9.52
CA ILE A 526 -6.87 28.50 9.31
C ILE A 526 -6.45 27.92 10.65
N LYS A 527 -6.34 26.60 10.69
CA LYS A 527 -5.80 25.86 11.84
C LYS A 527 -4.31 25.67 11.65
N VAL A 528 -3.54 25.95 12.70
CA VAL A 528 -2.09 25.75 12.78
C VAL A 528 -1.84 24.67 13.83
N LYS A 529 -1.07 23.64 13.50
CA LYS A 529 -0.78 22.50 14.39
C LYS A 529 0.73 22.33 14.57
N ALA A 530 1.17 22.21 15.82
CA ALA A 530 2.57 22.04 16.15
C ALA A 530 3.04 20.59 15.93
N GLY A 531 4.14 20.40 15.19
CA GLY A 531 4.83 19.11 15.03
C GLY A 531 5.97 18.87 16.04
N LYS A 532 6.35 19.92 16.78
CA LYS A 532 7.32 19.88 17.90
C LYS A 532 6.87 20.80 19.03
N ASP A 533 7.49 20.66 20.20
CA ASP A 533 7.34 21.60 21.30
C ASP A 533 7.85 23.00 20.95
N ASP A 534 7.31 24.00 21.64
CA ASP A 534 7.66 25.42 21.55
C ASP A 534 7.79 25.91 20.10
N CYS A 535 6.66 25.88 19.41
CA CYS A 535 6.53 26.27 18.01
C CYS A 535 5.92 27.67 17.93
N SER A 536 6.69 28.66 17.48
CA SER A 536 6.25 30.06 17.39
C SER A 536 6.63 30.67 16.04
N GLY A 537 5.74 31.47 15.48
CA GLY A 537 5.93 32.05 14.15
C GLY A 537 4.77 32.92 13.70
N THR A 538 4.69 33.15 12.40
CA THR A 538 3.58 33.88 11.76
C THR A 538 2.86 33.01 10.76
N ILE A 539 1.55 33.18 10.64
CA ILE A 539 0.71 32.54 9.64
C ILE A 539 0.13 33.61 8.70
N GLN A 540 0.06 33.30 7.42
CA GLN A 540 -0.56 34.15 6.40
C GLN A 540 -1.41 33.32 5.43
N LEU A 541 -2.40 33.98 4.82
CA LEU A 541 -3.21 33.42 3.74
C LEU A 541 -2.82 34.11 2.44
N GLU A 542 -2.18 33.37 1.54
CA GLU A 542 -1.78 33.84 0.22
C GLU A 542 -2.91 33.64 -0.78
N LEU A 543 -3.25 34.69 -1.50
CA LEU A 543 -4.22 34.72 -2.59
C LEU A 543 -3.66 35.56 -3.74
N PRO A 544 -4.07 35.31 -5.00
CA PRO A 544 -3.58 36.05 -6.16
C PRO A 544 -4.03 37.52 -6.13
N THR A 545 -3.37 38.35 -6.94
CA THR A 545 -3.66 39.77 -7.09
C THR A 545 -5.15 40.01 -7.38
N GLY A 546 -5.75 41.00 -6.69
CA GLY A 546 -7.17 41.33 -6.78
C GLY A 546 -8.01 40.82 -5.61
N TRP A 547 -7.52 39.81 -4.89
CA TRP A 547 -8.08 39.37 -3.61
C TRP A 547 -7.35 40.07 -2.46
N ALA A 548 -8.09 40.63 -1.50
CA ALA A 548 -7.50 41.29 -0.33
C ALA A 548 -7.70 40.44 0.92
N VAL A 549 -6.65 40.31 1.73
CA VAL A 549 -6.61 39.53 2.97
C VAL A 549 -6.23 40.44 4.13
N THR A 550 -7.04 40.44 5.19
CA THR A 550 -6.79 41.25 6.40
C THR A 550 -6.94 40.41 7.67
N PRO A 551 -5.98 40.44 8.61
CA PRO A 551 -4.65 41.08 8.50
C PRO A 551 -3.73 40.33 7.51
N ALA A 552 -2.62 40.94 7.11
CA ALA A 552 -1.67 40.28 6.19
C ALA A 552 -0.97 39.06 6.82
N TYR A 553 -0.69 39.13 8.13
CA TYR A 553 -0.09 38.05 8.92
C TYR A 553 -0.66 38.05 10.34
N MET A 554 -0.65 36.90 11.00
CA MET A 554 -0.98 36.75 12.42
C MET A 554 0.09 35.95 13.16
N PRO A 555 0.47 36.32 14.39
CA PRO A 555 1.38 35.53 15.21
C PRO A 555 0.68 34.30 15.82
N PHE A 556 1.43 33.21 15.94
CA PHE A 556 1.03 32.04 16.71
C PHE A 556 2.16 31.58 17.65
N GLN A 557 1.75 30.98 18.75
CA GLN A 557 2.62 30.32 19.72
C GLN A 557 1.90 29.07 20.21
N LEU A 558 2.59 27.94 20.13
CA LEU A 558 2.11 26.61 20.48
C LEU A 558 3.17 25.94 21.35
N HIS A 559 2.87 25.75 22.63
CA HIS A 559 3.86 25.27 23.61
C HIS A 559 4.15 23.78 23.50
N LYS A 560 3.13 22.97 23.20
CA LYS A 560 3.26 21.51 23.13
C LYS A 560 3.07 21.00 21.72
N LYS A 561 3.84 19.99 21.37
CA LYS A 561 3.61 19.16 20.19
C LYS A 561 2.16 18.66 20.16
N GLY A 562 1.57 18.69 18.97
CA GLY A 562 0.17 18.31 18.74
C GLY A 562 -0.86 19.36 19.17
N SER A 563 -0.46 20.45 19.84
CA SER A 563 -1.39 21.54 20.12
C SER A 563 -1.75 22.31 18.86
N GLU A 564 -2.97 22.85 18.85
CA GLU A 564 -3.58 23.50 17.69
C GLU A 564 -4.07 24.90 18.06
N LYS A 565 -3.99 25.83 17.11
CA LYS A 565 -4.58 27.17 17.21
C LYS A 565 -5.27 27.51 15.89
N THR A 566 -6.53 27.91 15.97
CA THR A 566 -7.25 28.46 14.82
C THR A 566 -7.13 29.97 14.81
N VAL A 567 -6.79 30.52 13.65
CA VAL A 567 -6.77 31.96 13.38
C VAL A 567 -7.74 32.27 12.24
N THR A 568 -8.26 33.49 12.20
CA THR A 568 -9.25 33.90 11.21
C THR A 568 -8.78 35.10 10.42
N PHE A 569 -8.85 35.00 9.10
CA PHE A 569 -8.58 36.08 8.15
C PHE A 569 -9.89 36.57 7.53
N GLU A 570 -9.99 37.86 7.25
CA GLU A 570 -11.07 38.43 6.44
C GLU A 570 -10.59 38.51 4.98
N VAL A 571 -11.33 37.86 4.07
CA VAL A 571 -11.03 37.87 2.64
C VAL A 571 -12.07 38.70 1.91
N THR A 572 -11.62 39.68 1.13
CA THR A 572 -12.46 40.49 0.24
C THR A 572 -12.21 40.08 -1.21
N PRO A 573 -13.23 39.64 -1.95
CA PRO A 573 -13.09 39.20 -3.33
C PRO A 573 -12.96 40.41 -4.29
N PRO A 574 -12.44 40.20 -5.52
CA PRO A 574 -12.46 41.22 -6.55
C PRO A 574 -13.88 41.56 -7.01
N ASN A 575 -13.99 42.64 -7.78
CA ASN A 575 -15.25 43.09 -8.35
C ASN A 575 -15.68 42.35 -9.64
N TYR A 576 -14.88 41.39 -10.12
CA TYR A 576 -15.15 40.57 -11.31
C TYR A 576 -15.15 39.08 -10.95
N ALA A 577 -15.82 38.26 -11.76
CA ALA A 577 -15.85 36.82 -11.58
C ALA A 577 -14.46 36.21 -11.80
N THR A 578 -13.99 35.39 -10.86
CA THR A 578 -12.69 34.73 -10.94
C THR A 578 -12.62 33.55 -9.99
N GLU A 579 -11.76 32.60 -10.31
CA GLU A 579 -11.33 31.57 -9.38
C GLU A 579 -9.93 31.90 -8.84
N ALA A 580 -9.65 31.43 -7.63
CA ALA A 580 -8.36 31.53 -6.97
C ALA A 580 -8.09 30.27 -6.16
N THR A 581 -6.82 29.91 -6.04
CA THR A 581 -6.35 28.96 -5.03
C THR A 581 -5.76 29.76 -3.88
N ALA A 582 -6.38 29.68 -2.72
CA ALA A 582 -5.85 30.23 -1.48
C ALA A 582 -4.84 29.24 -0.87
N LYS A 583 -3.75 29.74 -0.29
CA LYS A 583 -2.69 28.92 0.31
C LYS A 583 -2.37 29.41 1.72
N ALA A 584 -2.46 28.54 2.71
CA ALA A 584 -2.04 28.83 4.08
C ALA A 584 -0.54 28.58 4.24
N VAL A 585 0.19 29.56 4.78
CA VAL A 585 1.64 29.46 4.96
C VAL A 585 2.06 29.94 6.35
N ALA A 586 2.61 29.04 7.15
CA ALA A 586 3.28 29.38 8.40
C ALA A 586 4.77 29.65 8.13
N THR A 587 5.36 30.60 8.86
CA THR A 587 6.79 30.90 8.82
C THR A 587 7.37 30.81 10.22
N ILE A 588 8.41 30.01 10.40
CA ILE A 588 9.16 29.83 11.66
C ILE A 588 10.63 29.99 11.33
N GLU A 589 11.33 30.91 12.00
CA GLU A 589 12.79 31.12 11.81
C GLU A 589 13.18 31.34 10.33
N GLY A 590 12.29 31.93 9.52
CA GLY A 590 12.49 32.16 8.09
C GLY A 590 12.15 30.96 7.17
N GLU A 591 11.86 29.79 7.74
CA GLU A 591 11.42 28.60 7.00
C GLU A 591 9.90 28.62 6.79
N ARG A 592 9.45 28.32 5.57
CA ARG A 592 8.03 28.33 5.17
C ARG A 592 7.44 26.92 5.23
N PHE A 593 6.25 26.80 5.82
CA PHE A 593 5.48 25.58 5.97
C PHE A 593 4.08 25.78 5.42
N ASP A 594 3.75 25.06 4.36
CA ASP A 594 2.56 25.27 3.55
C ASP A 594 1.78 23.98 3.28
N HIS A 595 2.02 22.96 4.10
CA HIS A 595 1.35 21.67 4.01
C HIS A 595 0.35 21.49 5.15
N GLN A 596 -0.76 20.83 4.82
CA GLN A 596 -1.72 20.29 5.79
C GLN A 596 -1.38 18.83 6.09
N GLN A 597 -1.68 18.41 7.32
CA GLN A 597 -1.55 17.02 7.74
C GLN A 597 -2.93 16.37 7.74
N ILE A 598 -3.07 15.30 6.97
CA ILE A 598 -4.27 14.47 6.92
C ILE A 598 -3.90 13.10 7.46
N ILE A 599 -4.67 12.64 8.46
CA ILE A 599 -4.48 11.32 9.08
C ILE A 599 -5.60 10.40 8.59
N ILE A 600 -5.21 9.26 8.05
CA ILE A 600 -6.11 8.18 7.65
C ILE A 600 -5.93 7.05 8.67
N ASP A 601 -6.96 6.84 9.50
CA ASP A 601 -6.94 5.87 10.61
C ASP A 601 -8.15 4.94 10.52
N TYR A 602 -7.98 3.86 9.76
CA TYR A 602 -8.98 2.81 9.61
C TYR A 602 -8.50 1.54 10.33
N PRO A 603 -9.39 0.80 11.01
CA PRO A 603 -8.98 -0.37 11.79
C PRO A 603 -8.20 -1.42 10.99
N HIS A 604 -8.53 -1.66 9.73
CA HIS A 604 -7.98 -2.75 8.91
C HIS A 604 -6.65 -2.46 8.22
N ILE A 605 -6.16 -1.22 8.26
CA ILE A 605 -4.89 -0.80 7.66
C ILE A 605 -3.99 -0.12 8.68
N ALA A 606 -2.71 0.05 8.36
CA ALA A 606 -1.83 0.85 9.19
C ALA A 606 -2.22 2.33 9.16
N LEU A 607 -2.00 3.07 10.26
CA LEU A 607 -2.22 4.52 10.28
C LEU A 607 -1.37 5.19 9.21
N GLN A 608 -1.99 5.99 8.34
CA GLN A 608 -1.29 6.71 7.29
C GLN A 608 -1.32 8.21 7.55
N GLN A 609 -0.18 8.85 7.27
CA GLN A 609 -0.06 10.30 7.22
C GLN A 609 0.09 10.75 5.77
N VAL A 610 -0.74 11.70 5.36
CA VAL A 610 -0.63 12.38 4.07
C VAL A 610 -0.36 13.87 4.30
N LEU A 611 0.65 14.39 3.62
CA LEU A 611 0.98 15.81 3.58
C LEU A 611 0.62 16.32 2.20
N LEU A 612 -0.35 17.24 2.14
CA LEU A 612 -0.76 17.90 0.91
C LEU A 612 -0.55 19.40 1.06
N PRO A 613 -0.44 20.16 -0.04
CA PRO A 613 -0.53 21.62 0.01
C PRO A 613 -1.77 22.07 0.80
N ALA A 614 -1.58 23.04 1.68
CA ALA A 614 -2.63 23.64 2.52
C ALA A 614 -3.45 24.64 1.69
N GLU A 615 -4.15 24.12 0.69
CA GLU A 615 -4.86 24.90 -0.32
C GLU A 615 -6.38 24.80 -0.18
N ALA A 616 -7.08 25.83 -0.68
CA ALA A 616 -8.53 25.88 -0.80
C ALA A 616 -8.93 26.64 -2.08
N LYS A 617 -10.08 26.27 -2.67
CA LYS A 617 -10.63 26.89 -3.87
C LYS A 617 -11.57 28.02 -3.50
N PHE A 618 -11.30 29.19 -4.05
CA PHE A 618 -12.03 30.42 -3.81
C PHE A 618 -12.65 30.86 -5.12
N THR A 619 -13.96 31.03 -5.16
CA THR A 619 -14.67 31.42 -6.37
C THR A 619 -15.45 32.69 -6.09
N ARG A 620 -15.21 33.71 -6.91
CA ARG A 620 -16.06 34.89 -7.02
C ARG A 620 -16.91 34.71 -8.27
N ALA A 621 -18.23 34.66 -8.10
CA ALA A 621 -19.18 34.55 -9.20
C ALA A 621 -20.40 35.42 -8.92
N ASP A 622 -20.94 36.07 -9.96
CA ASP A 622 -22.22 36.77 -9.87
C ASP A 622 -23.34 35.73 -10.01
N VAL A 623 -23.85 35.29 -8.87
CA VAL A 623 -24.84 34.21 -8.80
C VAL A 623 -26.21 34.80 -8.49
N GLU A 624 -27.14 34.63 -9.42
CA GLU A 624 -28.57 34.80 -9.16
C GLU A 624 -29.17 33.45 -8.73
N THR A 625 -29.77 33.39 -7.55
CA THR A 625 -30.41 32.18 -7.03
C THR A 625 -31.92 32.25 -7.27
N LYS A 626 -32.50 31.18 -7.81
CA LYS A 626 -33.95 30.96 -7.90
C LYS A 626 -34.37 29.78 -7.02
N GLY A 627 -35.52 29.89 -6.36
CA GLY A 627 -35.93 28.93 -5.32
C GLY A 627 -35.10 29.13 -4.04
N LYS A 628 -35.48 28.43 -2.97
CA LYS A 628 -34.81 28.51 -1.67
C LYS A 628 -34.55 27.13 -1.06
N ASN A 629 -35.42 26.15 -1.27
CA ASN A 629 -35.36 24.85 -0.63
C ASN A 629 -34.98 23.76 -1.63
N ILE A 630 -33.79 23.16 -1.46
CA ILE A 630 -33.28 22.10 -2.33
C ILE A 630 -33.28 20.78 -1.56
N ALA A 631 -33.90 19.75 -2.14
CA ALA A 631 -33.65 18.38 -1.73
C ALA A 631 -32.37 17.86 -2.39
N TYR A 632 -31.45 17.31 -1.60
CA TYR A 632 -30.18 16.78 -2.10
C TYR A 632 -30.00 15.32 -1.71
N ILE A 633 -29.66 14.47 -2.68
CA ILE A 633 -29.27 13.09 -2.43
C ILE A 633 -27.75 13.06 -2.39
N MET A 634 -27.19 12.71 -1.23
CA MET A 634 -25.73 12.67 -1.06
C MET A 634 -25.10 11.63 -1.98
N GLY A 635 -24.19 12.07 -2.85
CA GLY A 635 -23.17 11.21 -3.43
C GLY A 635 -22.09 10.86 -2.40
N ALA A 636 -21.30 9.82 -2.68
CA ALA A 636 -20.15 9.47 -1.85
C ALA A 636 -19.12 10.62 -1.86
N GLY A 637 -18.77 11.14 -0.68
CA GLY A 637 -17.78 12.21 -0.50
C GLY A 637 -18.19 13.60 -0.99
N ASP A 638 -19.48 13.83 -1.28
CA ASP A 638 -19.97 15.05 -1.89
C ASP A 638 -19.86 16.30 -1.00
N GLN A 639 -19.51 17.45 -1.61
CA GLN A 639 -19.41 18.78 -0.96
C GLN A 639 -20.32 19.83 -1.62
N VAL A 640 -21.13 19.45 -2.60
CA VAL A 640 -22.09 20.32 -3.28
C VAL A 640 -23.14 20.91 -2.31
N PRO A 641 -23.69 20.18 -1.32
CA PRO A 641 -24.63 20.77 -0.36
C PRO A 641 -24.09 22.00 0.35
N GLN A 642 -22.82 21.97 0.76
CA GLN A 642 -22.14 23.07 1.44
C GLN A 642 -22.01 24.27 0.50
N SER A 643 -21.67 24.03 -0.77
CA SER A 643 -21.60 25.08 -1.79
C SER A 643 -22.97 25.73 -2.05
N LEU A 644 -24.03 24.93 -2.15
CA LEU A 644 -25.41 25.40 -2.28
C LEU A 644 -25.84 26.24 -1.06
N GLN A 645 -25.47 25.82 0.15
CA GLN A 645 -25.72 26.61 1.37
C GLN A 645 -24.99 27.96 1.33
N GLN A 646 -23.74 28.01 0.84
CA GLN A 646 -22.99 29.27 0.67
C GLN A 646 -23.64 30.22 -0.36
N MET A 647 -24.34 29.68 -1.37
CA MET A 647 -25.15 30.48 -2.31
C MET A 647 -26.38 31.11 -1.61
N GLY A 648 -26.87 30.50 -0.53
CA GLY A 648 -28.01 30.94 0.25
C GLY A 648 -29.22 29.99 0.22
N TYR A 649 -29.05 28.78 -0.33
CA TYR A 649 -30.08 27.76 -0.32
C TYR A 649 -30.22 27.08 1.05
N THR A 650 -31.45 26.69 1.39
CA THR A 650 -31.75 25.72 2.44
C THR A 650 -31.70 24.33 1.83
N VAL A 651 -30.60 23.61 2.06
CA VAL A 651 -30.42 22.25 1.55
C VAL A 651 -30.89 21.22 2.57
N THR A 652 -31.82 20.35 2.17
CA THR A 652 -32.30 19.20 2.96
C THR A 652 -31.77 17.91 2.35
N LEU A 653 -31.02 17.14 3.14
CA LEU A 653 -30.52 15.84 2.68
C LEU A 653 -31.65 14.80 2.69
N LEU A 654 -31.91 14.19 1.54
CA LEU A 654 -32.84 13.08 1.38
C LEU A 654 -32.09 11.77 1.12
N LYS A 655 -32.60 10.70 1.72
CA LYS A 655 -32.15 9.34 1.38
C LYS A 655 -33.03 8.78 0.26
N PRO A 656 -32.50 7.99 -0.69
CA PRO A 656 -33.28 7.44 -1.80
C PRO A 656 -34.57 6.72 -1.36
N GLU A 657 -34.53 6.02 -0.23
CA GLU A 657 -35.67 5.24 0.28
C GLU A 657 -36.78 6.12 0.86
N LYS A 658 -36.51 7.41 1.11
CA LYS A 658 -37.47 8.37 1.66
C LYS A 658 -38.17 9.21 0.58
N ILE A 659 -37.79 9.06 -0.69
CA ILE A 659 -38.34 9.87 -1.78
C ILE A 659 -39.81 9.48 -2.02
N THR A 660 -40.72 10.40 -1.68
CA THR A 660 -42.16 10.29 -1.96
C THR A 660 -42.68 11.60 -2.55
N SER A 661 -43.72 11.54 -3.39
CA SER A 661 -44.31 12.75 -3.99
C SER A 661 -44.66 13.83 -2.95
N SER A 662 -45.25 13.41 -1.82
CA SER A 662 -45.60 14.30 -0.71
C SER A 662 -44.41 14.94 0.03
N GLN A 663 -43.24 14.30 0.00
CA GLN A 663 -42.02 14.92 0.54
C GLN A 663 -41.45 15.94 -0.44
N LEU A 664 -41.53 15.66 -1.74
CA LEU A 664 -40.97 16.51 -2.78
C LEU A 664 -41.70 17.87 -2.91
N GLU A 665 -42.99 17.93 -2.55
CA GLU A 665 -43.79 19.18 -2.52
C GLU A 665 -43.22 20.30 -1.64
N LYS A 666 -42.27 20.00 -0.74
CA LYS A 666 -41.64 20.96 0.17
C LYS A 666 -40.42 21.67 -0.43
N PHE A 667 -40.01 21.29 -1.62
CA PHE A 667 -38.81 21.80 -2.30
C PHE A 667 -39.21 22.55 -3.57
N ASP A 668 -38.34 23.45 -4.02
CA ASP A 668 -38.59 24.35 -5.15
C ASP A 668 -38.14 23.77 -6.51
#